data_AF-A0A7C4NVE4-F1
#
_entry.id   AF-A0A7C4NVE4-F1
#
_cell.length_a   1.000
_cell.length_b   1.000
_cell.length_c   1.000
_cell.angle_alpha   90.00
_cell.angle_beta   90.00
_cell.angle_gamma   90.00
#
_symmetry.space_group_name_H-M   'P 1'
#
loop_
_entity.id
_entity.type
_entity.pdbx_description
1 polymer ?
#
loop_
_entity_poly.entity_id
_entity_poly.type
_entity_poly.pdbx_seq_one_letter_code
_entity_poly.pdbx_strand_id
1 'polypeptide(L)'
;MKHFFLIVLLAFAIGPLVRAQVVYEDFESGAPSLNWIGLNGTFDGAIANPDKSGINTSNYVGSYTNNPNYDFCFALYTFANPLDISEFNQFKMKIWSPTAPAKALLKLEGPGGPPVEKFVDITVANQWVEYTFDLSAGASYTHLKTILVSFNSFVLGDSKTYYFDDIVAVRSERCYETFEGSSDINWIGLNGAFNGAIANPGPNQVNSTATVGSFTNNPNFDFNFAFGTIATGPIDLSVFNQFALDVWLPSPASVLFKLEGTGQALEKVKYVPVGGAWQRITFDMSGAAGFTTINKILIVFNPGKTGDDKTYYFDNLCAYPNTCQGTTPNPDIIDDFECNRNAAYALGWDSLSVVKNPFPTGDNNSAKVGRWNDPAGPGTEWAALVIANPVPIDLTQRTEFSVQVWAPKTGKLLLKLEGGPNPPKEVFVDITEINKWVTAKADFGDQAGKGHTRWVLFFNAGVNGEPGDVYYFDNVKLAAPAEAPPIEDFENGLSLGWQPLDQNTALHGTFNAPTPNPNPNSINNSPNVGCYTKGSSPFSTLQAFSLTAFDLSKLPQFNVDVLSPASGGKVTMQLSSPTQGNKSAEATVTTPGQWETLNFDFSAFDNITDFIEMRFLFNAGTAAAGQTWCLDNVRQSKATVDPCVGTVPIPNIIDDFECQRNFTQIFYGASDLKVVNNPHLRPENGSLKVGEYKDPAGPGTEFAGIGYEFAAPPDLSVYNQLQLQVWSPFNDVPFLFKLEGGPTPVEIFDTLRGGANRWHRFNIDFSKHIGTQNTKLVIFVNVLSATGGGTYYIDNIRWARAGYNGCIADYEKPQTSITNFRYFANGSLEQTGYQFEIVDNPNPSGINTSSKVGKFVKAGDALPFAGMYADLEAPIDWKGVKQVRAKVLMDHIGNFAVKVEGDAVNGFFLEIPVANTKINSWEELTFDFSAVPDNSEFKRLTIFFDLGINATGQNVTSYFDDLVIGNGACTSVSVWQPLPLEPMKVSPNPTNQWLRVENFDNVTRLAITDLVGRRVAEVNTSGDQRTDLDVSQLPAGIYVLTGFNAYGLPVGVAKFIKN
;
A
#
# COMPACT_ATOMS: atom_id res chain seq x y z
N MET A 1 -65.92 -22.44 28.11
CA MET A 1 -65.67 -22.03 26.71
C MET A 1 -64.62 -20.94 26.68
N LYS A 2 -63.35 -21.34 26.78
CA LYS A 2 -62.10 -20.57 26.72
C LYS A 2 -61.00 -21.65 26.92
N HIS A 3 -59.89 -21.55 26.19
CA HIS A 3 -58.75 -22.50 26.14
C HIS A 3 -58.86 -23.66 25.12
N PHE A 4 -58.82 -23.38 23.81
CA PHE A 4 -58.44 -24.41 22.82
C PHE A 4 -57.83 -23.85 21.52
N PHE A 5 -57.23 -22.65 21.52
CA PHE A 5 -56.70 -22.01 20.31
C PHE A 5 -55.30 -21.39 20.49
N LEU A 6 -54.40 -22.09 21.18
CA LEU A 6 -53.03 -21.62 21.38
C LEU A 6 -51.97 -22.76 21.39
N ILE A 7 -52.13 -23.78 20.54
CA ILE A 7 -51.12 -24.86 20.38
C ILE A 7 -50.70 -25.07 18.91
N VAL A 8 -51.36 -24.45 17.92
CA VAL A 8 -51.01 -24.67 16.49
C VAL A 8 -50.03 -23.62 15.91
N LEU A 9 -49.68 -22.56 16.66
CA LEU A 9 -48.77 -21.51 16.17
C LEU A 9 -47.35 -21.53 16.80
N LEU A 10 -47.03 -22.52 17.64
CA LEU A 10 -45.72 -22.64 18.31
C LEU A 10 -44.85 -23.79 17.75
N ALA A 11 -45.10 -24.22 16.51
CA ALA A 11 -44.32 -25.25 15.82
C ALA A 11 -43.45 -24.70 14.67
N PHE A 12 -43.45 -23.39 14.43
CA PHE A 12 -42.66 -22.74 13.36
C PHE A 12 -41.49 -21.88 13.87
N ALA A 13 -41.16 -21.95 15.16
CA ALA A 13 -40.10 -21.14 15.79
C ALA A 13 -39.16 -21.96 16.69
N ILE A 14 -38.94 -23.23 16.34
CA ILE A 14 -37.82 -24.00 16.88
C ILE A 14 -36.77 -23.97 15.77
N GLY A 15 -35.61 -23.35 16.03
CA GLY A 15 -34.47 -23.37 15.10
C GLY A 15 -34.11 -24.81 14.71
N PRO A 16 -33.34 -25.02 13.63
CA PRO A 16 -32.97 -26.36 13.20
C PRO A 16 -32.18 -27.04 14.33
N LEU A 17 -32.84 -27.95 15.05
CA LEU A 17 -32.16 -29.06 15.69
C LEU A 17 -31.39 -29.75 14.57
N VAL A 18 -30.05 -29.65 14.60
CA VAL A 18 -29.17 -30.31 13.64
C VAL A 18 -29.47 -31.81 13.73
N ARG A 19 -30.23 -32.33 12.75
CA ARG A 19 -30.41 -33.78 12.63
C ARG A 19 -29.12 -34.35 12.09
N ALA A 20 -28.43 -35.22 12.84
CA ALA A 20 -27.22 -35.88 12.38
C ALA A 20 -27.48 -36.85 11.20
N GLN A 21 -28.72 -37.34 11.07
CA GLN A 21 -29.13 -38.25 10.00
C GLN A 21 -30.63 -38.14 9.72
N VAL A 22 -31.04 -38.57 8.53
CA VAL A 22 -32.44 -38.83 8.16
C VAL A 22 -32.64 -40.34 8.11
N VAL A 23 -33.50 -40.87 8.98
CA VAL A 23 -33.88 -42.30 8.95
C VAL A 23 -35.03 -42.48 7.97
N TYR A 24 -34.84 -43.34 6.97
CA TYR A 24 -35.88 -43.71 6.02
C TYR A 24 -36.55 -45.03 6.39
N GLU A 25 -35.78 -45.99 6.89
CA GLU A 25 -36.27 -47.30 7.31
C GLU A 25 -35.32 -47.91 8.35
N ASP A 26 -35.87 -48.44 9.45
CA ASP A 26 -35.14 -49.12 10.53
C ASP A 26 -35.85 -50.40 11.00
N PHE A 27 -37.04 -50.72 10.48
CA PHE A 27 -37.85 -51.90 10.81
C PHE A 27 -38.15 -52.15 12.31
N GLU A 28 -37.73 -51.29 13.24
CA GLU A 28 -37.74 -51.54 14.70
C GLU A 28 -39.15 -51.67 15.29
N SER A 29 -40.17 -51.22 14.56
CA SER A 29 -41.57 -51.39 14.94
C SER A 29 -42.12 -52.81 14.72
N GLY A 30 -41.35 -53.70 14.08
CA GLY A 30 -41.82 -55.00 13.60
C GLY A 30 -42.69 -54.92 12.34
N ALA A 31 -42.79 -53.73 11.74
CA ALA A 31 -43.42 -53.45 10.46
C ALA A 31 -42.54 -52.46 9.67
N PRO A 32 -42.55 -52.51 8.32
CA PRO A 32 -41.76 -51.59 7.52
C PRO A 32 -42.35 -50.17 7.56
N SER A 33 -41.50 -49.16 7.74
CA SER A 33 -41.87 -47.75 7.69
C SER A 33 -42.19 -47.30 6.26
N LEU A 34 -41.54 -47.91 5.27
CA LEU A 34 -41.82 -47.73 3.85
C LEU A 34 -42.59 -48.95 3.31
N ASN A 35 -43.67 -48.72 2.58
CA ASN A 35 -44.47 -49.81 1.98
C ASN A 35 -43.77 -50.38 0.73
N TRP A 36 -42.70 -51.16 0.95
CA TRP A 36 -41.88 -51.74 -0.11
C TRP A 36 -42.67 -52.68 -1.03
N ILE A 37 -42.42 -52.53 -2.33
CA ILE A 37 -42.92 -53.41 -3.39
C ILE A 37 -41.73 -54.18 -3.96
N GLY A 38 -41.81 -55.52 -3.96
CA GLY A 38 -40.82 -56.36 -4.64
C GLY A 38 -41.15 -56.55 -6.13
N LEU A 39 -40.16 -56.35 -6.99
CA LEU A 39 -40.24 -56.59 -8.43
C LEU A 39 -39.15 -57.58 -8.86
N ASN A 40 -39.54 -58.53 -9.70
CA ASN A 40 -38.69 -59.66 -10.11
C ASN A 40 -38.12 -60.43 -8.91
N GLY A 41 -38.82 -60.42 -7.78
CA GLY A 41 -38.46 -61.02 -6.50
C GLY A 41 -39.55 -60.72 -5.49
N THR A 42 -39.34 -61.09 -4.24
CA THR A 42 -40.34 -60.94 -3.16
C THR A 42 -39.73 -60.15 -2.01
N PHE A 43 -40.39 -59.06 -1.61
CA PHE A 43 -40.13 -58.44 -0.31
C PHE A 43 -40.96 -59.19 0.74
N ASP A 44 -40.30 -59.88 1.65
CA ASP A 44 -40.91 -60.81 2.62
C ASP A 44 -41.39 -60.08 3.89
N GLY A 45 -41.20 -58.75 3.96
CA GLY A 45 -41.61 -57.89 5.07
C GLY A 45 -40.51 -57.61 6.09
N ALA A 46 -40.89 -56.96 7.18
CA ALA A 46 -40.07 -56.87 8.38
C ALA A 46 -40.18 -58.20 9.15
N ILE A 47 -39.07 -58.94 9.25
CA ILE A 47 -39.02 -60.23 9.94
C ILE A 47 -38.15 -60.14 11.19
N ALA A 48 -38.28 -61.08 12.12
CA ALA A 48 -37.33 -61.18 13.24
C ALA A 48 -35.91 -61.38 12.70
N ASN A 49 -34.94 -60.59 13.19
CA ASN A 49 -33.56 -60.64 12.72
C ASN A 49 -32.98 -62.06 12.89
N PRO A 50 -32.68 -62.77 11.78
CA PRO A 50 -32.23 -64.17 11.83
C PRO A 50 -30.78 -64.31 12.31
N ASP A 51 -30.01 -63.22 12.36
CA ASP A 51 -28.62 -63.18 12.81
C ASP A 51 -28.33 -61.91 13.62
N LYS A 52 -28.64 -61.94 14.92
CA LYS A 52 -28.40 -60.82 15.86
C LYS A 52 -26.94 -60.79 16.34
N SER A 53 -26.00 -60.65 15.41
CA SER A 53 -24.57 -60.63 15.71
C SER A 53 -23.83 -59.51 14.97
N GLY A 54 -22.60 -59.22 15.40
CA GLY A 54 -21.77 -58.18 14.80
C GLY A 54 -22.36 -56.78 14.98
N ILE A 55 -22.42 -56.01 13.89
CA ILE A 55 -22.84 -54.59 13.90
C ILE A 55 -24.36 -54.39 13.89
N ASN A 56 -25.15 -55.45 13.69
CA ASN A 56 -26.61 -55.37 13.70
C ASN A 56 -27.20 -56.30 14.77
N THR A 57 -27.73 -55.70 15.83
CA THR A 57 -28.38 -56.40 16.95
C THR A 57 -29.87 -56.09 17.04
N SER A 58 -30.44 -55.48 15.99
CA SER A 58 -31.86 -55.12 15.89
C SER A 58 -32.78 -56.32 16.09
N ASN A 59 -34.01 -56.04 16.52
CA ASN A 59 -34.99 -57.10 16.71
C ASN A 59 -35.61 -57.56 15.39
N TYR A 60 -35.74 -56.66 14.44
CA TYR A 60 -36.40 -56.87 13.15
C TYR A 60 -35.56 -56.30 12.02
N VAL A 61 -35.63 -56.92 10.84
CA VAL A 61 -34.91 -56.51 9.63
C VAL A 61 -35.80 -56.69 8.40
N GLY A 62 -35.52 -55.95 7.34
CA GLY A 62 -36.13 -56.16 6.03
C GLY A 62 -35.60 -57.44 5.39
N SER A 63 -36.48 -58.22 4.76
CA SER A 63 -36.12 -59.44 4.04
C SER A 63 -36.54 -59.37 2.58
N TYR A 64 -35.63 -59.71 1.67
CA TYR A 64 -35.87 -59.71 0.23
C TYR A 64 -35.31 -60.97 -0.43
N THR A 65 -36.14 -61.70 -1.18
CA THR A 65 -35.77 -62.93 -1.89
C THR A 65 -35.76 -62.70 -3.41
N ASN A 66 -34.62 -62.98 -4.05
CA ASN A 66 -34.47 -62.85 -5.50
C ASN A 66 -35.26 -63.94 -6.27
N ASN A 67 -35.77 -63.61 -7.46
CA ASN A 67 -36.36 -64.60 -8.36
C ASN A 67 -35.32 -65.10 -9.38
N PRO A 68 -35.08 -66.42 -9.46
CA PRO A 68 -34.01 -66.97 -10.30
C PRO A 68 -34.21 -66.74 -11.81
N ASN A 69 -35.42 -66.35 -12.26
CA ASN A 69 -35.71 -66.08 -13.66
C ASN A 69 -35.24 -64.71 -14.14
N TYR A 70 -34.80 -63.84 -13.24
CA TYR A 70 -34.35 -62.50 -13.57
C TYR A 70 -32.94 -62.28 -13.04
N ASP A 71 -32.14 -61.55 -13.81
CA ASP A 71 -30.83 -61.10 -13.38
C ASP A 71 -30.89 -59.78 -12.60
N PHE A 72 -32.01 -59.05 -12.64
CA PHE A 72 -32.22 -57.81 -11.87
C PHE A 72 -33.52 -57.84 -11.05
N CYS A 73 -33.36 -58.05 -9.74
CA CYS A 73 -34.42 -58.15 -8.73
C CYS A 73 -34.31 -56.98 -7.74
N PHE A 74 -35.41 -56.32 -7.37
CA PHE A 74 -35.34 -55.15 -6.49
C PHE A 74 -36.61 -54.86 -5.69
N ALA A 75 -36.44 -54.25 -4.52
CA ALA A 75 -37.52 -53.62 -3.77
C ALA A 75 -37.54 -52.11 -4.04
N LEU A 76 -38.73 -51.53 -4.15
CA LEU A 76 -38.88 -50.08 -4.30
C LEU A 76 -40.01 -49.50 -3.44
N TYR A 77 -39.90 -48.21 -3.14
CA TYR A 77 -40.97 -47.41 -2.57
C TYR A 77 -41.00 -46.01 -3.22
N THR A 78 -42.19 -45.50 -3.50
CA THR A 78 -42.41 -44.15 -4.03
C THR A 78 -42.98 -43.23 -2.95
N PHE A 79 -42.24 -42.19 -2.60
CA PHE A 79 -42.63 -41.15 -1.65
C PHE A 79 -43.79 -40.30 -2.17
N ALA A 80 -44.56 -39.66 -1.29
CA ALA A 80 -45.63 -38.75 -1.70
C ALA A 80 -45.08 -37.47 -2.37
N ASN A 81 -43.97 -36.94 -1.83
CA ASN A 81 -43.26 -35.76 -2.30
C ASN A 81 -41.83 -36.14 -2.74
N PRO A 82 -41.20 -35.35 -3.63
CA PRO A 82 -39.79 -35.52 -3.92
C PRO A 82 -38.90 -35.44 -2.67
N LEU A 83 -37.84 -36.23 -2.64
CA LEU A 83 -36.79 -36.23 -1.64
C LEU A 83 -35.87 -35.03 -1.86
N ASP A 84 -35.49 -34.36 -0.77
CA ASP A 84 -34.39 -33.40 -0.76
C ASP A 84 -33.14 -34.10 -0.20
N ILE A 85 -32.19 -34.38 -1.10
CA ILE A 85 -30.89 -34.96 -0.76
C ILE A 85 -29.76 -33.94 -0.94
N SER A 86 -30.07 -32.63 -0.97
CA SER A 86 -29.04 -31.60 -1.15
C SER A 86 -28.01 -31.61 -0.01
N GLU A 87 -28.44 -31.97 1.19
CA GLU A 87 -27.62 -32.01 2.40
C GLU A 87 -27.30 -33.44 2.89
N PHE A 88 -28.29 -34.33 2.86
CA PHE A 88 -28.16 -35.73 3.31
C PHE A 88 -28.13 -36.69 2.10
N ASN A 89 -26.97 -36.80 1.45
CA ASN A 89 -26.78 -37.57 0.21
C ASN A 89 -25.87 -38.80 0.34
N GLN A 90 -25.37 -39.11 1.53
CA GLN A 90 -24.65 -40.35 1.81
C GLN A 90 -25.63 -41.33 2.46
N PHE A 91 -26.16 -42.27 1.69
CA PHE A 91 -27.06 -43.29 2.22
C PHE A 91 -26.25 -44.42 2.83
N LYS A 92 -26.61 -44.86 4.03
CA LYS A 92 -26.07 -46.05 4.67
C LYS A 92 -27.16 -47.11 4.77
N MET A 93 -26.75 -48.36 4.64
CA MET A 93 -27.62 -49.52 4.84
C MET A 93 -26.79 -50.67 5.34
N LYS A 94 -27.26 -51.33 6.41
CA LYS A 94 -26.68 -52.60 6.86
C LYS A 94 -27.26 -53.71 5.99
N ILE A 95 -26.40 -54.57 5.46
CA ILE A 95 -26.78 -55.66 4.58
C ILE A 95 -26.16 -56.96 5.10
N TRP A 96 -26.99 -57.98 5.24
CA TRP A 96 -26.55 -59.36 5.42
C TRP A 96 -26.79 -60.11 4.11
N SER A 97 -25.72 -60.67 3.54
CA SER A 97 -25.78 -61.38 2.27
C SER A 97 -25.33 -62.83 2.43
N PRO A 98 -26.07 -63.83 1.94
CA PRO A 98 -25.61 -65.22 1.93
C PRO A 98 -24.55 -65.51 0.85
N THR A 99 -24.14 -64.51 0.06
CA THR A 99 -23.21 -64.69 -1.06
C THR A 99 -22.22 -63.54 -1.18
N ALA A 100 -20.94 -63.90 -1.40
CA ALA A 100 -19.86 -63.00 -1.77
C ALA A 100 -18.90 -63.75 -2.72
N PRO A 101 -18.31 -63.08 -3.73
CA PRO A 101 -18.58 -61.69 -4.09
C PRO A 101 -19.99 -61.49 -4.67
N ALA A 102 -20.65 -60.40 -4.30
CA ALA A 102 -21.95 -59.98 -4.83
C ALA A 102 -21.99 -58.43 -4.92
N LYS A 103 -23.08 -57.85 -5.41
CA LYS A 103 -23.28 -56.39 -5.44
C LYS A 103 -24.59 -55.99 -4.79
N ALA A 104 -24.63 -54.82 -4.16
CA ALA A 104 -25.88 -54.17 -3.78
C ALA A 104 -26.00 -52.83 -4.50
N LEU A 105 -27.23 -52.45 -4.85
CA LEU A 105 -27.57 -51.17 -5.45
C LEU A 105 -28.50 -50.41 -4.50
N LEU A 106 -28.24 -49.12 -4.36
CA LEU A 106 -29.23 -48.15 -3.91
C LEU A 106 -29.40 -47.10 -5.00
N LYS A 107 -30.65 -46.84 -5.37
CA LYS A 107 -31.00 -45.93 -6.46
C LYS A 107 -32.15 -45.02 -6.05
N LEU A 108 -32.05 -43.75 -6.42
CA LEU A 108 -33.13 -42.78 -6.37
C LEU A 108 -33.51 -42.34 -7.78
N GLU A 109 -34.80 -42.27 -8.07
CA GLU A 109 -35.31 -41.83 -9.37
C GLU A 109 -36.63 -41.06 -9.25
N GLY A 110 -37.05 -40.37 -10.30
CA GLY A 110 -38.35 -39.72 -10.33
C GLY A 110 -38.72 -39.14 -11.69
N PRO A 111 -39.94 -38.57 -11.83
CA PRO A 111 -40.49 -38.21 -13.14
C PRO A 111 -39.69 -37.11 -13.84
N GLY A 112 -39.36 -37.30 -15.11
CA GLY A 112 -38.87 -36.24 -16.00
C GLY A 112 -37.40 -35.84 -15.81
N GLY A 113 -36.63 -36.52 -14.96
CA GLY A 113 -35.21 -36.24 -14.76
C GLY A 113 -34.35 -37.51 -14.63
N PRO A 114 -33.01 -37.38 -14.66
CA PRO A 114 -32.09 -38.51 -14.55
C PRO A 114 -32.13 -39.17 -13.16
N PRO A 115 -31.92 -40.49 -13.04
CA PRO A 115 -31.74 -41.14 -11.75
C PRO A 115 -30.35 -40.83 -11.15
N VAL A 116 -30.20 -41.13 -9.85
CA VAL A 116 -28.89 -41.24 -9.19
C VAL A 116 -28.79 -42.62 -8.54
N GLU A 117 -27.68 -43.32 -8.75
CA GLU A 117 -27.52 -44.70 -8.28
C GLU A 117 -26.09 -45.03 -7.91
N LYS A 118 -25.91 -45.95 -6.95
CA LYS A 118 -24.60 -46.43 -6.52
C LYS A 118 -24.62 -47.93 -6.30
N PHE A 119 -23.70 -48.63 -6.96
CA PHE A 119 -23.34 -50.01 -6.62
C PHE A 119 -22.26 -50.04 -5.54
N VAL A 120 -22.37 -50.99 -4.62
CA VAL A 120 -21.34 -51.36 -3.65
C VAL A 120 -21.04 -52.85 -3.79
N ASP A 121 -19.77 -53.23 -3.62
CA ASP A 121 -19.35 -54.63 -3.67
C ASP A 121 -19.50 -55.28 -2.29
N ILE A 122 -20.21 -56.40 -2.26
CA ILE A 122 -20.33 -57.27 -1.10
C ILE A 122 -19.19 -58.29 -1.16
N THR A 123 -18.20 -58.12 -0.29
CA THR A 123 -16.98 -58.95 -0.25
C THR A 123 -17.00 -60.04 0.81
N VAL A 124 -17.97 -59.99 1.75
CA VAL A 124 -18.12 -61.01 2.80
C VAL A 124 -19.55 -61.52 2.86
N ALA A 125 -19.70 -62.83 2.96
CA ALA A 125 -20.99 -63.51 3.07
C ALA A 125 -21.28 -63.93 4.52
N ASN A 126 -22.55 -64.14 4.82
CA ASN A 126 -23.10 -64.65 6.09
C ASN A 126 -22.73 -63.81 7.32
N GLN A 127 -22.67 -62.49 7.17
CA GLN A 127 -22.53 -61.55 8.28
C GLN A 127 -23.09 -60.18 7.89
N TRP A 128 -23.40 -59.35 8.89
CA TRP A 128 -23.81 -57.96 8.69
C TRP A 128 -22.63 -57.06 8.36
N VAL A 129 -22.78 -56.24 7.31
CA VAL A 129 -21.83 -55.18 6.94
C VAL A 129 -22.62 -53.91 6.65
N GLU A 130 -22.13 -52.76 7.12
CA GLU A 130 -22.69 -51.44 6.80
C GLU A 130 -22.04 -50.94 5.51
N TYR A 131 -22.87 -50.62 4.53
CA TYR A 131 -22.42 -50.09 3.25
C TYR A 131 -22.84 -48.63 3.13
N THR A 132 -21.96 -47.82 2.53
CA THR A 132 -22.25 -46.42 2.18
C THR A 132 -22.43 -46.27 0.67
N PHE A 133 -23.55 -45.68 0.30
CA PHE A 133 -23.98 -45.34 -1.04
C PHE A 133 -23.89 -43.82 -1.22
N ASP A 134 -22.81 -43.39 -1.89
CA ASP A 134 -22.63 -41.98 -2.23
C ASP A 134 -23.56 -41.61 -3.40
N LEU A 135 -24.61 -40.85 -3.08
CA LEU A 135 -25.56 -40.30 -4.06
C LEU A 135 -25.40 -38.77 -4.22
N SER A 136 -24.24 -38.21 -3.86
CA SER A 136 -23.97 -36.76 -3.97
C SER A 136 -24.09 -36.20 -5.38
N ALA A 137 -23.91 -37.04 -6.42
CA ALA A 137 -24.16 -36.67 -7.81
C ALA A 137 -25.62 -36.24 -8.07
N GLY A 138 -26.56 -36.66 -7.23
CA GLY A 138 -27.97 -36.26 -7.28
C GLY A 138 -28.34 -35.09 -6.36
N ALA A 139 -27.38 -34.47 -5.66
CA ALA A 139 -27.65 -33.42 -4.66
C ALA A 139 -28.37 -32.18 -5.25
N SER A 140 -28.23 -31.94 -6.56
CA SER A 140 -28.90 -30.85 -7.26
C SER A 140 -30.29 -31.21 -7.80
N TYR A 141 -30.68 -32.49 -7.75
CA TYR A 141 -31.90 -33.00 -8.34
C TYR A 141 -33.11 -32.74 -7.43
N THR A 142 -34.18 -32.21 -8.02
CA THR A 142 -35.41 -31.85 -7.29
C THR A 142 -36.60 -32.78 -7.61
N HIS A 143 -36.38 -33.82 -8.42
CA HIS A 143 -37.43 -34.70 -8.95
C HIS A 143 -37.44 -36.10 -8.33
N LEU A 144 -36.44 -36.48 -7.52
CA LEU A 144 -36.27 -37.83 -6.98
C LEU A 144 -37.41 -38.21 -6.04
N LYS A 145 -38.16 -39.26 -6.34
CA LYS A 145 -39.40 -39.65 -5.63
C LYS A 145 -39.49 -41.13 -5.30
N THR A 146 -38.64 -41.98 -5.89
CA THR A 146 -38.63 -43.42 -5.68
C THR A 146 -37.27 -43.84 -5.16
N ILE A 147 -37.24 -44.59 -4.05
CA ILE A 147 -36.06 -45.32 -3.57
C ILE A 147 -36.15 -46.78 -4.02
N LEU A 148 -35.03 -47.31 -4.48
CA LEU A 148 -34.90 -48.68 -4.95
C LEU A 148 -33.65 -49.31 -4.33
N VAL A 149 -33.79 -50.53 -3.83
CA VAL A 149 -32.68 -51.38 -3.35
C VAL A 149 -32.67 -52.71 -4.10
N SER A 150 -31.49 -53.15 -4.52
CA SER A 150 -31.30 -54.43 -5.21
C SER A 150 -30.10 -55.17 -4.60
N PHE A 151 -30.20 -56.49 -4.52
CA PHE A 151 -29.16 -57.35 -3.99
C PHE A 151 -28.76 -58.39 -5.04
N ASN A 152 -27.46 -58.59 -5.21
CA ASN A 152 -26.82 -59.49 -6.17
C ASN A 152 -27.30 -59.28 -7.62
N SER A 153 -27.42 -58.02 -8.02
CA SER A 153 -27.86 -57.61 -9.36
C SER A 153 -26.95 -58.15 -10.46
N PHE A 154 -27.54 -58.38 -11.64
CA PHE A 154 -26.96 -58.95 -12.86
C PHE A 154 -26.50 -60.41 -12.75
N VAL A 155 -27.13 -61.19 -11.87
CA VAL A 155 -26.85 -62.62 -11.67
C VAL A 155 -28.11 -63.44 -11.90
N LEU A 156 -28.21 -64.07 -13.07
CA LEU A 156 -29.32 -64.98 -13.40
C LEU A 156 -29.24 -66.27 -12.57
N GLY A 157 -30.38 -66.81 -12.15
CA GLY A 157 -30.48 -68.06 -11.38
C GLY A 157 -30.38 -67.89 -9.86
N ASP A 158 -30.28 -66.66 -9.36
CA ASP A 158 -30.22 -66.39 -7.93
C ASP A 158 -31.61 -66.45 -7.28
N SER A 159 -31.75 -67.28 -6.26
CA SER A 159 -33.00 -67.50 -5.49
C SER A 159 -32.81 -67.28 -4.00
N LYS A 160 -31.72 -66.61 -3.62
CA LYS A 160 -31.33 -66.42 -2.21
C LYS A 160 -32.07 -65.23 -1.58
N THR A 161 -32.16 -65.28 -0.26
CA THR A 161 -32.74 -64.23 0.58
C THR A 161 -31.64 -63.37 1.18
N TYR A 162 -31.80 -62.07 1.07
CA TYR A 162 -30.93 -61.02 1.60
C TYR A 162 -31.68 -60.30 2.73
N TYR A 163 -30.95 -59.83 3.72
CA TYR A 163 -31.52 -59.00 4.78
C TYR A 163 -30.88 -57.62 4.78
N PHE A 164 -31.68 -56.60 5.05
CA PHE A 164 -31.21 -55.22 5.10
C PHE A 164 -31.91 -54.45 6.20
N ASP A 165 -31.22 -53.44 6.71
CA ASP A 165 -31.65 -52.68 7.88
C ASP A 165 -30.99 -51.30 7.92
N ASP A 166 -31.51 -50.40 8.74
CA ASP A 166 -30.98 -49.06 8.98
C ASP A 166 -30.68 -48.27 7.68
N ILE A 167 -31.69 -48.10 6.81
CA ILE A 167 -31.57 -47.18 5.68
C ILE A 167 -31.64 -45.75 6.21
N VAL A 168 -30.47 -45.13 6.32
CA VAL A 168 -30.30 -43.76 6.83
C VAL A 168 -29.52 -42.92 5.84
N ALA A 169 -29.84 -41.64 5.70
CA ALA A 169 -29.00 -40.69 4.97
C ALA A 169 -28.29 -39.77 5.96
N VAL A 170 -26.97 -39.65 5.79
CA VAL A 170 -26.11 -38.73 6.54
C VAL A 170 -25.57 -37.66 5.59
N ARG A 171 -25.04 -36.58 6.17
CA ARG A 171 -24.31 -35.58 5.40
C ARG A 171 -23.04 -36.19 4.82
N SER A 172 -22.62 -35.69 3.66
CA SER A 172 -21.26 -35.94 3.17
C SER A 172 -20.28 -35.04 3.94
N GLU A 173 -20.03 -35.40 5.19
CA GLU A 173 -19.07 -34.73 6.07
C GLU A 173 -18.30 -35.76 6.89
N ARG A 174 -17.09 -35.38 7.31
CA ARG A 174 -16.24 -36.17 8.20
C ARG A 174 -15.76 -35.27 9.33
N CYS A 175 -16.37 -35.41 10.50
CA CYS A 175 -15.96 -34.68 11.69
C CYS A 175 -14.83 -35.43 12.39
N TYR A 176 -13.76 -34.70 12.68
CA TYR A 176 -12.58 -35.22 13.37
C TYR A 176 -12.58 -34.86 14.86
N GLU A 177 -13.22 -33.76 15.23
CA GLU A 177 -13.33 -33.31 16.61
C GLU A 177 -14.63 -32.53 16.81
N THR A 178 -15.35 -32.86 17.87
CA THR A 178 -16.57 -32.16 18.32
C THR A 178 -16.57 -31.91 19.83
N PHE A 179 -15.58 -32.41 20.57
CA PHE A 179 -15.45 -32.35 22.03
C PHE A 179 -16.60 -32.95 22.85
N GLU A 180 -17.69 -33.39 22.22
CA GLU A 180 -18.87 -34.01 22.86
C GLU A 180 -18.71 -35.51 23.20
N GLY A 181 -17.56 -36.12 22.87
CA GLY A 181 -17.36 -37.57 23.00
C GLY A 181 -15.90 -38.00 22.92
N SER A 182 -15.67 -39.28 22.60
CA SER A 182 -14.32 -39.80 22.36
C SER A 182 -13.76 -39.23 21.05
N SER A 183 -12.59 -38.61 21.11
CA SER A 183 -11.87 -38.07 19.96
C SER A 183 -10.73 -38.99 19.53
N ASP A 184 -10.56 -39.14 18.21
CA ASP A 184 -9.39 -39.80 17.60
C ASP A 184 -8.16 -38.88 17.56
N ILE A 185 -8.33 -37.60 17.92
CA ILE A 185 -7.27 -36.60 17.98
C ILE A 185 -6.75 -36.46 19.41
N ASN A 186 -5.44 -36.65 19.57
CA ASN A 186 -4.74 -36.25 20.79
C ASN A 186 -4.27 -34.80 20.69
N TRP A 187 -4.93 -33.90 21.42
CA TRP A 187 -4.60 -32.48 21.47
C TRP A 187 -3.59 -32.14 22.58
N ILE A 188 -2.55 -31.41 22.21
CA ILE A 188 -1.59 -30.79 23.13
C ILE A 188 -1.35 -29.33 22.73
N GLY A 189 -0.73 -28.56 23.63
CA GLY A 189 -0.22 -27.24 23.30
C GLY A 189 1.27 -27.25 22.98
N LEU A 190 1.67 -26.60 21.90
CA LEU A 190 3.07 -26.26 21.61
C LEU A 190 3.23 -24.75 21.67
N ASN A 191 4.18 -24.29 22.47
CA ASN A 191 4.38 -22.88 22.82
C ASN A 191 3.19 -22.20 23.50
N GLY A 192 2.00 -22.80 23.59
CA GLY A 192 0.84 -22.36 24.37
C GLY A 192 0.26 -23.51 25.20
N ALA A 193 -0.92 -23.30 25.78
CA ALA A 193 -1.59 -24.29 26.63
C ALA A 193 -2.92 -24.73 26.03
N PHE A 194 -3.06 -26.03 25.74
CA PHE A 194 -4.36 -26.64 25.48
C PHE A 194 -5.01 -27.00 26.81
N ASN A 195 -6.18 -26.42 27.09
CA ASN A 195 -6.85 -26.52 28.39
C ASN A 195 -7.87 -27.67 28.45
N GLY A 196 -8.00 -28.45 27.37
CA GLY A 196 -8.98 -29.54 27.26
C GLY A 196 -10.34 -29.10 26.72
N ALA A 197 -11.28 -30.05 26.74
CA ALA A 197 -12.69 -29.78 26.49
C ALA A 197 -13.31 -29.12 27.73
N ILE A 198 -13.92 -27.95 27.55
CA ILE A 198 -14.55 -27.17 28.62
C ILE A 198 -16.00 -26.82 28.25
N ALA A 199 -16.78 -26.30 29.20
CA ALA A 199 -18.14 -25.82 28.90
C ALA A 199 -18.12 -24.68 27.85
N ASN A 200 -19.07 -24.71 26.92
CA ASN A 200 -19.20 -23.70 25.87
C ASN A 200 -19.40 -22.29 26.47
N PRO A 201 -18.50 -21.33 26.20
CA PRO A 201 -18.49 -20.02 26.85
C PRO A 201 -19.59 -19.06 26.38
N GLY A 202 -20.22 -19.34 25.23
CA GLY A 202 -21.25 -18.47 24.68
C GLY A 202 -22.00 -19.10 23.51
N PRO A 203 -22.89 -20.08 23.76
CA PRO A 203 -23.68 -20.74 22.73
C PRO A 203 -24.45 -19.73 21.85
N ASN A 204 -24.45 -19.95 20.53
CA ASN A 204 -25.25 -19.20 19.58
C ASN A 204 -25.77 -20.13 18.46
N GLN A 205 -26.31 -19.55 17.38
CA GLN A 205 -26.84 -20.33 16.24
C GLN A 205 -25.78 -21.09 15.43
N VAL A 206 -24.50 -20.70 15.51
CA VAL A 206 -23.39 -21.37 14.82
C VAL A 206 -22.94 -22.57 15.64
N ASN A 207 -22.73 -22.38 16.94
CA ASN A 207 -22.35 -23.45 17.85
C ASN A 207 -23.15 -23.39 19.15
N SER A 208 -23.90 -24.47 19.42
CA SER A 208 -24.69 -24.67 20.63
C SER A 208 -24.35 -25.96 21.40
N THR A 209 -23.22 -26.60 21.07
CA THR A 209 -22.70 -27.79 21.76
C THR A 209 -22.38 -27.50 23.23
N ALA A 210 -22.39 -28.53 24.07
CA ALA A 210 -22.21 -28.37 25.51
C ALA A 210 -20.74 -28.11 25.88
N THR A 211 -19.81 -28.75 25.16
CA THR A 211 -18.37 -28.71 25.40
C THR A 211 -17.58 -28.32 24.17
N VAL A 212 -16.46 -27.62 24.36
CA VAL A 212 -15.63 -27.06 23.29
C VAL A 212 -14.15 -27.12 23.64
N GLY A 213 -13.28 -27.14 22.64
CA GLY A 213 -11.83 -27.07 22.85
C GLY A 213 -11.40 -25.69 23.30
N SER A 214 -10.49 -25.62 24.27
CA SER A 214 -9.92 -24.36 24.77
C SER A 214 -8.40 -24.34 24.62
N PHE A 215 -7.88 -23.23 24.09
CA PHE A 215 -6.45 -23.00 23.91
C PHE A 215 -6.04 -21.59 24.33
N THR A 216 -4.98 -21.47 25.14
CA THR A 216 -4.42 -20.18 25.59
C THR A 216 -3.05 -19.94 24.97
N ASN A 217 -2.88 -18.79 24.32
CA ASN A 217 -1.58 -18.38 23.77
C ASN A 217 -0.58 -18.04 24.87
N ASN A 218 0.71 -18.28 24.62
CA ASN A 218 1.79 -17.78 25.45
C ASN A 218 2.32 -16.48 24.84
N PRO A 219 2.36 -15.38 25.62
CA PRO A 219 2.76 -14.09 25.10
C PRO A 219 4.24 -14.02 24.66
N ASN A 220 5.07 -14.99 25.01
CA ASN A 220 6.50 -14.99 24.65
C ASN A 220 6.77 -15.50 23.22
N PHE A 221 5.76 -16.05 22.54
CA PHE A 221 5.90 -16.62 21.20
C PHE A 221 4.94 -15.95 20.23
N ASP A 222 5.39 -15.76 19.00
CA ASP A 222 4.60 -15.27 17.86
C ASP A 222 3.74 -16.37 17.21
N PHE A 223 4.09 -17.66 17.41
CA PHE A 223 3.30 -18.81 16.98
C PHE A 223 3.03 -19.79 18.14
N ASN A 224 1.74 -19.99 18.43
CA ASN A 224 1.21 -20.84 19.49
C ASN A 224 0.27 -21.90 18.87
N PHE A 225 0.58 -23.18 19.03
CA PHE A 225 -0.13 -24.23 18.30
C PHE A 225 -1.01 -25.08 19.23
N ALA A 226 -2.31 -25.10 18.95
CA ALA A 226 -3.15 -26.23 19.32
C ALA A 226 -2.81 -27.37 18.35
N PHE A 227 -2.09 -28.38 18.85
CA PHE A 227 -1.48 -29.44 18.06
C PHE A 227 -2.20 -30.75 18.28
N GLY A 228 -2.88 -31.24 17.25
CA GLY A 228 -3.61 -32.50 17.23
C GLY A 228 -2.85 -33.58 16.47
N THR A 229 -2.70 -34.77 17.04
CA THR A 229 -2.16 -35.96 16.37
C THR A 229 -3.23 -37.04 16.25
N ILE A 230 -3.39 -37.60 15.04
CA ILE A 230 -4.39 -38.63 14.74
C ILE A 230 -3.78 -40.01 14.91
N ALA A 231 -4.38 -40.84 15.76
CA ALA A 231 -3.85 -42.17 16.09
C ALA A 231 -4.25 -43.27 15.09
N THR A 232 -5.31 -43.06 14.31
CA THR A 232 -5.95 -44.07 13.44
C THR A 232 -5.36 -44.16 12.03
N GLY A 233 -4.30 -43.40 11.72
CA GLY A 233 -3.63 -43.38 10.42
C GLY A 233 -3.78 -42.03 9.69
N PRO A 234 -3.18 -41.88 8.50
CA PRO A 234 -3.27 -40.62 7.74
C PRO A 234 -4.70 -40.27 7.31
N ILE A 235 -5.00 -38.97 7.28
CA ILE A 235 -6.24 -38.43 6.71
C ILE A 235 -6.22 -38.61 5.19
N ASP A 236 -7.25 -39.25 4.65
CA ASP A 236 -7.53 -39.24 3.22
C ASP A 236 -8.20 -37.92 2.80
N LEU A 237 -7.46 -37.12 2.03
CA LEU A 237 -7.87 -35.82 1.50
C LEU A 237 -8.30 -35.89 0.02
N SER A 238 -8.40 -37.08 -0.57
CA SER A 238 -8.78 -37.20 -1.99
C SER A 238 -10.18 -36.66 -2.29
N VAL A 239 -11.09 -36.75 -1.31
CA VAL A 239 -12.48 -36.27 -1.40
C VAL A 239 -12.73 -35.19 -0.35
N PHE A 240 -12.54 -35.49 0.94
CA PHE A 240 -12.85 -34.60 2.07
C PHE A 240 -11.71 -33.61 2.34
N ASN A 241 -11.59 -32.58 1.52
CA ASN A 241 -10.49 -31.61 1.56
C ASN A 241 -10.93 -30.15 1.66
N GLN A 242 -12.19 -29.88 1.99
CA GLN A 242 -12.63 -28.58 2.49
C GLN A 242 -12.92 -28.70 3.98
N PHE A 243 -12.14 -28.05 4.84
CA PHE A 243 -12.33 -28.09 6.29
C PHE A 243 -13.18 -26.92 6.75
N ALA A 244 -14.12 -27.16 7.68
CA ALA A 244 -14.78 -26.13 8.46
C ALA A 244 -14.40 -26.27 9.93
N LEU A 245 -14.30 -25.13 10.61
CA LEU A 245 -14.02 -25.04 12.03
C LEU A 245 -14.92 -23.96 12.61
N ASP A 246 -15.61 -24.29 13.69
CA ASP A 246 -16.29 -23.27 14.50
C ASP A 246 -15.27 -22.69 15.48
N VAL A 247 -15.17 -21.37 15.54
CA VAL A 247 -14.22 -20.66 16.39
C VAL A 247 -14.92 -19.58 17.20
N TRP A 248 -14.50 -19.40 18.43
CA TRP A 248 -14.85 -18.27 19.27
C TRP A 248 -13.57 -17.56 19.69
N LEU A 249 -13.44 -16.30 19.30
CA LEU A 249 -12.28 -15.48 19.62
C LEU A 249 -12.68 -14.35 20.57
N PRO A 250 -11.89 -13.99 21.58
CA PRO A 250 -12.20 -12.88 22.49
C PRO A 250 -12.10 -11.50 21.82
N SER A 251 -11.39 -11.41 20.69
CA SER A 251 -11.28 -10.19 19.86
C SER A 251 -10.97 -10.58 18.42
N PRO A 252 -11.20 -9.70 17.43
CA PRO A 252 -10.88 -9.97 16.03
C PRO A 252 -9.41 -10.42 15.86
N ALA A 253 -9.19 -11.53 15.17
CA ALA A 253 -7.87 -12.11 14.95
C ALA A 253 -7.88 -13.07 13.75
N SER A 254 -6.69 -13.44 13.28
CA SER A 254 -6.53 -14.45 12.23
C SER A 254 -6.38 -15.85 12.83
N VAL A 255 -6.88 -16.86 12.12
CA VAL A 255 -6.72 -18.28 12.47
C VAL A 255 -5.98 -18.97 11.33
N LEU A 256 -4.83 -19.59 11.64
CA LEU A 256 -4.12 -20.45 10.71
C LEU A 256 -4.50 -21.90 10.99
N PHE A 257 -4.90 -22.60 9.94
CA PHE A 257 -5.16 -24.04 9.95
C PHE A 257 -4.12 -24.73 9.07
N LYS A 258 -3.45 -25.73 9.62
CA LYS A 258 -2.39 -26.47 8.94
C LYS A 258 -2.59 -27.98 9.08
N LEU A 259 -2.42 -28.67 7.97
CA LEU A 259 -2.32 -30.11 7.89
C LEU A 259 -0.84 -30.48 7.68
N GLU A 260 -0.35 -31.45 8.44
CA GLU A 260 1.05 -31.89 8.35
C GLU A 260 1.20 -33.41 8.43
N GLY A 261 2.15 -33.92 7.66
CA GLY A 261 2.57 -35.31 7.58
C GLY A 261 4.08 -35.43 7.35
N THR A 262 4.53 -36.58 6.88
CA THR A 262 5.96 -36.82 6.58
C THR A 262 6.36 -36.17 5.27
N GLY A 263 6.96 -34.98 5.34
CA GLY A 263 7.39 -34.22 4.15
C GLY A 263 6.24 -33.61 3.33
N GLN A 264 5.02 -33.64 3.87
CA GLN A 264 3.81 -33.08 3.26
C GLN A 264 3.17 -32.11 4.25
N ALA A 265 2.87 -30.90 3.81
CA ALA A 265 2.13 -29.93 4.62
C ALA A 265 1.39 -28.95 3.72
N LEU A 266 0.25 -28.47 4.22
CA LEU A 266 -0.50 -27.37 3.62
C LEU A 266 -1.11 -26.52 4.74
N GLU A 267 -1.00 -25.21 4.63
CA GLU A 267 -1.56 -24.27 5.58
C GLU A 267 -2.37 -23.18 4.90
N LYS A 268 -3.37 -22.67 5.62
CA LYS A 268 -4.25 -21.58 5.20
C LYS A 268 -4.54 -20.67 6.38
N VAL A 269 -4.70 -19.38 6.13
CA VAL A 269 -5.03 -18.38 7.13
C VAL A 269 -6.36 -17.73 6.78
N LYS A 270 -7.24 -17.56 7.77
CA LYS A 270 -8.51 -16.84 7.64
C LYS A 270 -8.62 -15.78 8.72
N TYR A 271 -9.07 -14.58 8.34
CA TYR A 271 -9.36 -13.52 9.29
C TYR A 271 -10.78 -13.67 9.86
N VAL A 272 -10.91 -13.53 11.18
CA VAL A 272 -12.18 -13.62 11.91
C VAL A 272 -12.43 -12.25 12.53
N PRO A 273 -13.36 -11.46 11.97
CA PRO A 273 -13.52 -10.06 12.31
C PRO A 273 -14.43 -9.82 13.53
N VAL A 274 -15.02 -10.87 14.10
CA VAL A 274 -15.95 -10.79 15.23
C VAL A 274 -15.32 -11.40 16.47
N GLY A 275 -15.29 -10.62 17.55
CA GLY A 275 -14.95 -11.10 18.88
C GLY A 275 -16.21 -11.40 19.71
N GLY A 276 -16.12 -12.37 20.61
CA GLY A 276 -17.17 -12.67 21.59
C GLY A 276 -18.33 -13.52 21.09
N ALA A 277 -18.26 -14.06 19.86
CA ALA A 277 -19.30 -14.92 19.29
C ALA A 277 -18.68 -16.06 18.47
N TRP A 278 -19.38 -17.20 18.39
CA TRP A 278 -18.97 -18.30 17.51
C TRP A 278 -19.20 -17.94 16.05
N GLN A 279 -18.19 -18.22 15.22
CA GLN A 279 -18.22 -18.12 13.77
C GLN A 279 -17.71 -19.41 13.13
N ARG A 280 -18.31 -19.80 12.00
CA ARG A 280 -17.79 -20.90 11.18
C ARG A 280 -16.85 -20.34 10.14
N ILE A 281 -15.63 -20.83 10.11
CA ILE A 281 -14.65 -20.54 9.06
C ILE A 281 -14.36 -21.79 8.24
N THR A 282 -14.10 -21.61 6.94
CA THR A 282 -13.75 -22.70 6.03
C THR A 282 -12.38 -22.52 5.39
N PHE A 283 -11.68 -23.63 5.22
CA PHE A 283 -10.34 -23.72 4.64
C PHE A 283 -10.37 -24.68 3.46
N ASP A 284 -9.99 -24.18 2.28
CA ASP A 284 -9.77 -25.02 1.10
C ASP A 284 -8.39 -25.68 1.20
N MET A 285 -8.39 -27.00 1.41
CA MET A 285 -7.21 -27.86 1.46
C MET A 285 -7.14 -28.81 0.25
N SER A 286 -7.83 -28.53 -0.86
CA SER A 286 -7.80 -29.36 -2.08
C SER A 286 -6.41 -29.44 -2.72
N GLY A 287 -5.54 -28.45 -2.49
CA GLY A 287 -4.12 -28.53 -2.83
C GLY A 287 -3.38 -29.70 -2.17
N ALA A 288 -3.94 -30.28 -1.10
CA ALA A 288 -3.44 -31.46 -0.40
C ALA A 288 -4.15 -32.76 -0.81
N ALA A 289 -4.98 -32.77 -1.86
CA ALA A 289 -5.75 -33.95 -2.27
C ALA A 289 -4.87 -35.17 -2.62
N GLY A 290 -3.64 -34.93 -3.08
CA GLY A 290 -2.66 -35.98 -3.38
C GLY A 290 -1.77 -36.38 -2.18
N PHE A 291 -1.99 -35.82 -0.99
CA PHE A 291 -1.18 -36.14 0.18
C PHE A 291 -1.65 -37.45 0.82
N THR A 292 -0.70 -38.25 1.28
CA THR A 292 -0.95 -39.63 1.78
C THR A 292 -0.40 -39.86 3.17
N THR A 293 0.29 -38.88 3.76
CA THR A 293 0.97 -39.00 5.05
C THR A 293 0.46 -38.03 6.12
N ILE A 294 -0.58 -37.25 5.84
CA ILE A 294 -1.13 -36.24 6.76
C ILE A 294 -1.73 -36.90 7.99
N ASN A 295 -1.16 -36.67 9.17
CA ASN A 295 -1.66 -37.22 10.43
C ASN A 295 -1.62 -36.21 11.59
N LYS A 296 -1.32 -34.95 11.30
CA LYS A 296 -1.30 -33.86 12.26
C LYS A 296 -2.18 -32.71 11.79
N ILE A 297 -2.85 -32.10 12.75
CA ILE A 297 -3.63 -30.88 12.59
C ILE A 297 -3.02 -29.83 13.52
N LEU A 298 -2.76 -28.64 13.01
CA LEU A 298 -2.29 -27.51 13.79
C LEU A 298 -3.23 -26.33 13.59
N ILE A 299 -3.69 -25.77 14.70
CA ILE A 299 -4.47 -24.52 14.71
C ILE A 299 -3.65 -23.47 15.46
N VAL A 300 -3.43 -22.32 14.84
CA VAL A 300 -2.76 -21.17 15.46
C VAL A 300 -3.74 -20.01 15.49
N PHE A 301 -4.00 -19.50 16.68
CA PHE A 301 -4.79 -18.30 16.87
C PHE A 301 -3.85 -17.10 16.92
N ASN A 302 -4.17 -16.09 16.12
CA ASN A 302 -3.44 -14.83 16.02
C ASN A 302 -1.95 -15.00 15.65
N PRO A 303 -1.65 -15.70 14.53
CA PRO A 303 -0.28 -16.03 14.14
C PRO A 303 0.58 -14.79 13.90
N GLY A 304 1.88 -14.88 14.24
CA GLY A 304 2.85 -13.82 14.05
C GLY A 304 2.81 -12.71 15.10
N LYS A 305 2.07 -12.88 16.21
CA LYS A 305 1.88 -11.85 17.23
C LYS A 305 2.43 -12.25 18.59
N THR A 306 3.48 -11.57 19.05
CA THR A 306 3.95 -11.64 20.43
C THR A 306 3.08 -10.81 21.38
N GLY A 307 3.12 -11.13 22.67
CA GLY A 307 2.36 -10.44 23.72
C GLY A 307 0.89 -10.83 23.83
N ASP A 308 0.42 -11.82 23.07
CA ASP A 308 -0.96 -12.32 23.15
C ASP A 308 -1.07 -13.44 24.18
N ASP A 309 -1.82 -13.20 25.25
CA ASP A 309 -2.07 -14.12 26.37
C ASP A 309 -3.52 -14.62 26.43
N LYS A 310 -4.27 -14.39 25.35
CA LYS A 310 -5.71 -14.66 25.30
C LYS A 310 -6.03 -16.14 25.15
N THR A 311 -7.22 -16.50 25.61
CA THR A 311 -7.83 -17.82 25.42
C THR A 311 -8.81 -17.79 24.25
N TYR A 312 -8.68 -18.77 23.36
CA TYR A 312 -9.48 -19.01 22.18
C TYR A 312 -10.23 -20.34 22.34
N TYR A 313 -11.37 -20.46 21.66
CA TYR A 313 -12.13 -21.70 21.65
C TYR A 313 -12.42 -22.15 20.23
N PHE A 314 -12.47 -23.45 20.03
CA PHE A 314 -12.73 -24.07 18.73
C PHE A 314 -13.49 -25.37 18.90
N ASP A 315 -14.27 -25.72 17.89
CA ASP A 315 -15.15 -26.87 17.93
C ASP A 315 -15.59 -27.28 16.51
N ASN A 316 -16.24 -28.44 16.38
CA ASN A 316 -16.83 -28.96 15.15
C ASN A 316 -15.86 -28.94 13.96
N LEU A 317 -14.64 -29.46 14.17
CA LEU A 317 -13.66 -29.59 13.11
C LEU A 317 -14.09 -30.71 12.16
N CYS A 318 -14.67 -30.34 11.03
CA CYS A 318 -15.21 -31.28 10.05
C CYS A 318 -14.67 -30.99 8.64
N ALA A 319 -14.47 -32.03 7.83
CA ALA A 319 -14.14 -31.91 6.42
C ALA A 319 -15.32 -32.33 5.54
N TYR A 320 -15.42 -31.69 4.38
CA TYR A 320 -16.47 -31.86 3.38
C TYR A 320 -15.82 -32.09 2.00
N PRO A 321 -16.52 -32.76 1.07
CA PRO A 321 -16.11 -32.80 -0.33
C PRO A 321 -15.98 -31.38 -0.89
N ASN A 322 -14.84 -31.04 -1.48
CA ASN A 322 -14.68 -29.71 -2.06
C ASN A 322 -15.35 -29.65 -3.44
N THR A 323 -16.43 -28.87 -3.52
CA THR A 323 -17.15 -28.60 -4.77
C THR A 323 -16.44 -27.61 -5.69
N CYS A 324 -15.35 -26.99 -5.23
CA CYS A 324 -14.60 -25.93 -5.92
C CYS A 324 -13.26 -26.38 -6.51
N GLN A 325 -12.99 -27.70 -6.55
CA GLN A 325 -11.74 -28.25 -7.08
C GLN A 325 -11.43 -27.72 -8.49
N GLY A 326 -10.26 -27.11 -8.67
CA GLY A 326 -9.81 -26.56 -9.95
C GLY A 326 -10.28 -25.12 -10.23
N THR A 327 -11.02 -24.48 -9.33
CA THR A 327 -11.37 -23.06 -9.46
C THR A 327 -10.16 -22.18 -9.17
N THR A 328 -9.77 -21.34 -10.12
CA THR A 328 -8.71 -20.35 -9.93
C THR A 328 -9.22 -19.19 -9.09
N PRO A 329 -8.57 -18.83 -7.97
CA PRO A 329 -8.93 -17.65 -7.19
C PRO A 329 -8.91 -16.38 -8.04
N ASN A 330 -10.00 -15.62 -8.02
CA ASN A 330 -10.10 -14.34 -8.72
C ASN A 330 -9.86 -13.18 -7.75
N PRO A 331 -8.79 -12.37 -7.93
CA PRO A 331 -8.50 -11.24 -7.06
C PRO A 331 -9.52 -10.09 -7.15
N ASP A 332 -10.34 -10.05 -8.21
CA ASP A 332 -11.37 -9.02 -8.40
C ASP A 332 -12.67 -9.37 -7.67
N ILE A 333 -12.80 -10.59 -7.14
CA ILE A 333 -14.01 -11.05 -6.44
C ILE A 333 -13.76 -11.02 -4.92
N ILE A 334 -14.60 -10.23 -4.24
CA ILE A 334 -14.68 -10.21 -2.78
C ILE A 334 -15.52 -11.40 -2.30
N ASP A 335 -16.71 -11.61 -2.86
CA ASP A 335 -17.57 -12.77 -2.57
C ASP A 335 -18.52 -13.02 -3.76
N ASP A 336 -18.47 -14.23 -4.32
CA ASP A 336 -19.45 -14.76 -5.27
C ASP A 336 -20.41 -15.78 -4.63
N PHE A 337 -20.27 -16.07 -3.33
CA PHE A 337 -21.06 -17.11 -2.65
C PHE A 337 -20.90 -18.54 -3.18
N GLU A 338 -19.98 -18.76 -4.12
CA GLU A 338 -19.53 -20.07 -4.55
C GLU A 338 -18.08 -20.33 -4.11
N CYS A 339 -17.14 -20.16 -5.03
CA CYS A 339 -15.77 -20.64 -4.89
C CYS A 339 -14.79 -19.49 -4.66
N ASN A 340 -15.11 -18.26 -5.07
CA ASN A 340 -14.31 -17.07 -4.77
C ASN A 340 -14.91 -16.32 -3.59
N ARG A 341 -14.71 -16.88 -2.39
CA ARG A 341 -15.21 -16.31 -1.12
C ARG A 341 -14.07 -15.76 -0.26
N ASN A 342 -13.75 -14.49 -0.47
CA ASN A 342 -12.68 -13.77 0.21
C ASN A 342 -13.18 -12.84 1.32
N ALA A 343 -14.48 -12.57 1.40
CA ALA A 343 -15.09 -11.70 2.40
C ALA A 343 -15.01 -12.29 3.82
N ALA A 344 -14.79 -11.39 4.79
CA ALA A 344 -14.93 -11.67 6.22
C ALA A 344 -15.97 -10.71 6.81
N TYR A 345 -17.16 -11.22 7.15
CA TYR A 345 -18.28 -10.40 7.60
C TYR A 345 -18.20 -10.11 9.11
N ALA A 346 -18.16 -8.82 9.46
CA ALA A 346 -17.96 -8.32 10.83
C ALA A 346 -19.26 -7.91 11.54
N LEU A 347 -20.22 -7.38 10.80
CA LEU A 347 -21.51 -6.94 11.33
C LEU A 347 -22.61 -7.34 10.34
N GLY A 348 -23.79 -7.69 10.86
CA GLY A 348 -24.92 -8.17 10.07
C GLY A 348 -24.82 -9.64 9.66
N TRP A 349 -23.69 -10.30 9.90
CA TRP A 349 -23.47 -11.71 9.51
C TRP A 349 -24.54 -12.68 10.07
N ASP A 350 -25.19 -12.33 11.17
CA ASP A 350 -26.29 -13.06 11.80
C ASP A 350 -27.61 -13.00 11.01
N SER A 351 -27.76 -11.99 10.15
CA SER A 351 -28.87 -11.78 9.22
C SER A 351 -28.56 -12.24 7.79
N LEU A 352 -27.31 -12.61 7.52
CA LEU A 352 -26.82 -13.12 6.24
C LEU A 352 -26.88 -14.66 6.20
N SER A 353 -27.41 -15.21 5.11
CA SER A 353 -27.38 -16.65 4.81
C SER A 353 -26.98 -16.89 3.36
N VAL A 354 -26.30 -18.00 3.07
CA VAL A 354 -26.01 -18.41 1.69
C VAL A 354 -27.06 -19.42 1.26
N VAL A 355 -27.76 -19.16 0.15
CA VAL A 355 -28.86 -20.00 -0.34
C VAL A 355 -28.67 -20.29 -1.82
N LYS A 356 -29.35 -21.33 -2.33
CA LYS A 356 -29.48 -21.55 -3.78
C LYS A 356 -30.12 -20.32 -4.41
N ASN A 357 -29.59 -19.86 -5.55
CA ASN A 357 -30.13 -18.71 -6.26
C ASN A 357 -31.62 -18.93 -6.58
N PRO A 358 -32.55 -18.16 -5.98
CA PRO A 358 -33.97 -18.34 -6.21
C PRO A 358 -34.43 -17.74 -7.55
N PHE A 359 -33.61 -16.87 -8.16
CA PHE A 359 -33.95 -16.11 -9.37
C PHE A 359 -32.81 -16.16 -10.41
N PRO A 360 -32.40 -17.34 -10.91
CA PRO A 360 -31.38 -17.42 -11.94
C PRO A 360 -31.90 -16.84 -13.26
N THR A 361 -31.15 -15.92 -13.85
CA THR A 361 -31.46 -15.23 -15.11
C THR A 361 -30.20 -15.12 -15.98
N GLY A 362 -30.30 -14.55 -17.18
CA GLY A 362 -29.11 -14.24 -17.98
C GLY A 362 -28.18 -13.20 -17.34
N ASP A 363 -28.73 -12.31 -16.50
CA ASP A 363 -27.97 -11.24 -15.82
C ASP A 363 -27.21 -11.76 -14.58
N ASN A 364 -27.78 -12.76 -13.92
CA ASN A 364 -27.12 -13.53 -12.87
C ASN A 364 -27.59 -14.99 -12.90
N ASN A 365 -26.70 -15.87 -13.36
CA ASN A 365 -26.91 -17.31 -13.47
C ASN A 365 -26.15 -18.12 -12.40
N SER A 366 -25.71 -17.46 -11.33
CA SER A 366 -25.00 -18.09 -10.21
C SER A 366 -25.80 -19.21 -9.56
N ALA A 367 -25.10 -20.18 -8.99
CA ALA A 367 -25.73 -21.31 -8.33
C ALA A 367 -26.21 -20.93 -6.92
N LYS A 368 -25.48 -20.05 -6.24
CA LYS A 368 -25.74 -19.58 -4.89
C LYS A 368 -25.66 -18.06 -4.83
N VAL A 369 -26.35 -17.49 -3.85
CA VAL A 369 -26.37 -16.04 -3.60
C VAL A 369 -26.39 -15.77 -2.11
N GLY A 370 -25.97 -14.57 -1.72
CA GLY A 370 -26.19 -14.04 -0.39
C GLY A 370 -27.65 -13.64 -0.24
N ARG A 371 -28.31 -14.15 0.81
CA ARG A 371 -29.66 -13.76 1.24
C ARG A 371 -29.53 -12.93 2.51
N TRP A 372 -29.82 -11.64 2.39
CA TRP A 372 -29.88 -10.67 3.48
C TRP A 372 -31.31 -10.55 4.00
N ASN A 373 -31.55 -10.93 5.25
CA ASN A 373 -32.80 -10.65 5.94
C ASN A 373 -32.69 -9.26 6.56
N ASP A 374 -33.42 -8.29 6.02
CA ASP A 374 -33.31 -6.93 6.53
C ASP A 374 -33.99 -6.81 7.91
N PRO A 375 -33.29 -6.33 8.96
CA PRO A 375 -33.88 -6.21 10.29
C PRO A 375 -35.11 -5.29 10.29
N ALA A 376 -36.20 -5.73 10.91
CA ALA A 376 -37.47 -5.02 10.91
C ALA A 376 -37.69 -4.16 12.17
N GLY A 377 -38.39 -3.03 12.01
CA GLY A 377 -38.86 -2.18 13.10
C GLY A 377 -38.15 -0.82 13.22
N PRO A 378 -38.55 0.04 14.17
CA PRO A 378 -37.95 1.37 14.34
C PRO A 378 -36.45 1.29 14.71
N GLY A 379 -35.62 2.09 14.06
CA GLY A 379 -34.17 2.15 14.30
C GLY A 379 -33.35 1.25 13.38
N THR A 380 -33.99 0.58 12.41
CA THR A 380 -33.30 -0.31 11.47
C THR A 380 -32.98 0.35 10.13
N GLU A 381 -33.27 1.64 9.97
CA GLU A 381 -33.01 2.41 8.75
C GLU A 381 -31.55 2.42 8.28
N TRP A 382 -30.62 2.03 9.15
CA TRP A 382 -29.18 1.91 8.88
C TRP A 382 -28.64 0.53 9.29
N ALA A 383 -29.43 -0.52 9.11
CA ALA A 383 -28.96 -1.88 9.25
C ALA A 383 -27.82 -2.16 8.25
N ALA A 384 -26.66 -2.54 8.77
CA ALA A 384 -25.42 -2.61 8.01
C ALA A 384 -24.93 -4.05 7.87
N LEU A 385 -24.52 -4.41 6.66
CA LEU A 385 -23.68 -5.58 6.40
C LEU A 385 -22.25 -5.11 6.17
N VAL A 386 -21.33 -5.49 7.07
CA VAL A 386 -19.93 -5.03 7.05
C VAL A 386 -19.00 -6.17 6.66
N ILE A 387 -18.19 -5.95 5.63
CA ILE A 387 -17.06 -6.79 5.25
C ILE A 387 -15.79 -6.12 5.79
N ALA A 388 -14.99 -6.83 6.58
CA ALA A 388 -13.79 -6.29 7.21
C ALA A 388 -12.51 -6.97 6.69
N ASN A 389 -11.47 -6.16 6.54
CA ASN A 389 -10.14 -6.56 6.12
C ASN A 389 -9.16 -6.41 7.31
N PRO A 390 -8.21 -7.35 7.49
CA PRO A 390 -7.19 -7.25 8.54
C PRO A 390 -6.14 -6.17 8.26
N VAL A 391 -6.05 -5.72 7.01
CA VAL A 391 -5.14 -4.68 6.52
C VAL A 391 -5.93 -3.67 5.68
N PRO A 392 -5.39 -2.45 5.45
CA PRO A 392 -5.98 -1.50 4.53
C PRO A 392 -6.30 -2.11 3.16
N ILE A 393 -7.48 -1.78 2.63
CA ILE A 393 -7.92 -2.13 1.29
C ILE A 393 -7.06 -1.33 0.30
N ASP A 394 -6.34 -2.04 -0.57
CA ASP A 394 -5.54 -1.43 -1.62
C ASP A 394 -6.44 -1.02 -2.81
N LEU A 395 -6.56 0.29 -3.01
CA LEU A 395 -7.32 0.89 -4.10
C LEU A 395 -6.40 1.53 -5.16
N THR A 396 -5.11 1.18 -5.19
CA THR A 396 -4.19 1.73 -6.20
C THR A 396 -4.48 1.22 -7.61
N GLN A 397 -4.94 -0.03 -7.72
CA GLN A 397 -5.21 -0.69 -9.00
C GLN A 397 -6.69 -1.00 -9.23
N ARG A 398 -7.50 -1.08 -8.16
CA ARG A 398 -8.90 -1.48 -8.21
C ARG A 398 -9.75 -0.56 -7.38
N THR A 399 -10.51 0.29 -8.04
CA THR A 399 -11.25 1.37 -7.38
C THR A 399 -12.76 1.23 -7.52
N GLU A 400 -13.22 0.42 -8.47
CA GLU A 400 -14.64 0.24 -8.77
C GLU A 400 -15.19 -0.92 -7.94
N PHE A 401 -15.91 -0.59 -6.87
CA PHE A 401 -16.69 -1.56 -6.11
C PHE A 401 -18.02 -1.80 -6.83
N SER A 402 -18.40 -3.06 -6.99
CA SER A 402 -19.71 -3.42 -7.54
C SER A 402 -20.34 -4.61 -6.83
N VAL A 403 -21.67 -4.65 -6.84
CA VAL A 403 -22.47 -5.75 -6.31
C VAL A 403 -23.72 -5.89 -7.15
N GLN A 404 -24.07 -7.12 -7.51
CA GLN A 404 -25.37 -7.40 -8.08
C GLN A 404 -26.38 -7.57 -6.95
N VAL A 405 -27.51 -6.89 -7.06
CA VAL A 405 -28.59 -6.91 -6.05
C VAL A 405 -29.90 -7.21 -6.74
N TRP A 406 -30.65 -8.14 -6.16
CA TRP A 406 -32.08 -8.35 -6.43
C TRP A 406 -32.85 -7.77 -5.24
N ALA A 407 -33.72 -6.80 -5.52
CA ALA A 407 -34.49 -6.10 -4.51
C ALA A 407 -36.01 -6.27 -4.73
N PRO A 408 -36.80 -6.51 -3.66
CA PRO A 408 -38.25 -6.63 -3.76
C PRO A 408 -38.98 -5.28 -3.89
N LYS A 409 -38.31 -4.17 -3.57
CA LYS A 409 -38.86 -2.80 -3.59
C LYS A 409 -37.82 -1.78 -4.04
N THR A 410 -38.29 -0.61 -4.47
CA THR A 410 -37.43 0.53 -4.82
C THR A 410 -36.84 1.16 -3.55
N GLY A 411 -35.64 1.74 -3.67
CA GLY A 411 -34.95 2.33 -2.53
C GLY A 411 -33.53 2.74 -2.89
N LYS A 412 -32.71 3.02 -1.88
CA LYS A 412 -31.28 3.32 -2.05
C LYS A 412 -30.43 2.20 -1.48
N LEU A 413 -29.39 1.79 -2.21
CA LEU A 413 -28.28 1.01 -1.67
C LEU A 413 -27.17 2.00 -1.30
N LEU A 414 -26.75 2.03 -0.05
CA LEU A 414 -25.55 2.79 0.34
C LEU A 414 -24.35 1.86 0.32
N LEU A 415 -23.40 2.18 -0.56
CA LEU A 415 -22.06 1.60 -0.60
C LEU A 415 -21.13 2.54 0.17
N LYS A 416 -20.53 2.05 1.25
CA LYS A 416 -19.66 2.84 2.12
C LYS A 416 -18.31 2.15 2.31
N LEU A 417 -17.26 2.95 2.27
CA LEU A 417 -15.89 2.54 2.60
C LEU A 417 -15.47 3.25 3.90
N GLU A 418 -15.00 2.50 4.89
CA GLU A 418 -14.62 3.04 6.20
C GLU A 418 -13.46 2.27 6.86
N GLY A 419 -13.10 2.69 8.07
CA GLY A 419 -12.00 2.13 8.85
C GLY A 419 -10.69 2.89 8.66
N GLY A 420 -9.73 2.67 9.54
CA GLY A 420 -8.46 3.42 9.50
C GLY A 420 -8.55 4.86 10.03
N PRO A 421 -7.54 5.70 9.76
CA PRO A 421 -7.43 7.04 10.35
C PRO A 421 -8.23 8.12 9.60
N ASN A 422 -8.80 7.82 8.43
CA ASN A 422 -9.47 8.79 7.57
C ASN A 422 -11.01 8.71 7.65
N PRO A 423 -11.74 9.82 7.41
CA PRO A 423 -13.20 9.81 7.39
C PRO A 423 -13.77 8.87 6.31
N PRO A 424 -14.94 8.24 6.55
CA PRO A 424 -15.56 7.32 5.60
C PRO A 424 -16.01 8.01 4.30
N LYS A 425 -16.10 7.22 3.22
CA LYS A 425 -16.69 7.63 1.94
C LYS A 425 -18.02 6.91 1.73
N GLU A 426 -19.05 7.66 1.38
CA GLU A 426 -20.41 7.17 1.20
C GLU A 426 -20.90 7.45 -0.23
N VAL A 427 -21.45 6.43 -0.89
CA VAL A 427 -22.02 6.53 -2.24
C VAL A 427 -23.39 5.86 -2.26
N PHE A 428 -24.44 6.66 -2.47
CA PHE A 428 -25.80 6.16 -2.65
C PHE A 428 -26.05 5.77 -4.11
N VAL A 429 -26.58 4.57 -4.31
CA VAL A 429 -27.02 4.05 -5.61
C VAL A 429 -28.53 3.82 -5.57
N ASP A 430 -29.26 4.40 -6.53
CA ASP A 430 -30.71 4.22 -6.62
C ASP A 430 -31.04 2.83 -7.20
N ILE A 431 -31.89 2.08 -6.50
CA ILE A 431 -32.48 0.85 -6.99
C ILE A 431 -33.91 1.16 -7.44
N THR A 432 -34.06 1.40 -8.75
CA THR A 432 -35.35 1.74 -9.37
C THR A 432 -36.07 0.54 -9.95
N GLU A 433 -35.33 -0.54 -10.20
CA GLU A 433 -35.84 -1.74 -10.84
C GLU A 433 -35.93 -2.88 -9.82
N ILE A 434 -37.13 -3.44 -9.67
CA ILE A 434 -37.46 -4.43 -8.64
C ILE A 434 -37.67 -5.81 -9.25
N ASN A 435 -37.55 -6.86 -8.43
CA ASN A 435 -37.75 -8.25 -8.81
C ASN A 435 -36.86 -8.74 -9.97
N LYS A 436 -35.72 -8.08 -10.19
CA LYS A 436 -34.67 -8.49 -11.12
C LYS A 436 -33.29 -8.11 -10.58
N TRP A 437 -32.25 -8.71 -11.15
CA TRP A 437 -30.87 -8.42 -10.81
C TRP A 437 -30.43 -7.07 -11.40
N VAL A 438 -29.84 -6.22 -10.56
CA VAL A 438 -29.29 -4.92 -10.93
C VAL A 438 -27.85 -4.83 -10.42
N THR A 439 -26.93 -4.37 -11.25
CA THR A 439 -25.54 -4.11 -10.83
C THR A 439 -25.43 -2.70 -10.25
N ALA A 440 -25.23 -2.60 -8.95
CA ALA A 440 -24.87 -1.35 -8.29
C ALA A 440 -23.35 -1.17 -8.30
N LYS A 441 -22.89 0.05 -8.60
CA LYS A 441 -21.46 0.38 -8.72
C LYS A 441 -21.13 1.68 -8.00
N ALA A 442 -19.94 1.75 -7.42
CA ALA A 442 -19.37 2.96 -6.86
C ALA A 442 -17.85 2.98 -7.02
N ASP A 443 -17.31 4.16 -7.32
CA ASP A 443 -15.87 4.37 -7.39
C ASP A 443 -15.33 4.97 -6.09
N PHE A 444 -14.25 4.36 -5.59
CA PHE A 444 -13.55 4.76 -4.38
C PHE A 444 -12.08 5.15 -4.65
N GLY A 445 -11.70 5.43 -5.90
CA GLY A 445 -10.30 5.71 -6.26
C GLY A 445 -9.73 6.93 -5.55
N ASP A 446 -10.56 7.94 -5.25
CA ASP A 446 -10.19 9.10 -4.43
C ASP A 446 -9.87 8.75 -2.97
N GLN A 447 -10.05 7.48 -2.57
CA GLN A 447 -9.72 6.93 -1.27
C GLN A 447 -8.45 6.07 -1.25
N ALA A 448 -7.74 5.94 -2.37
CA ALA A 448 -6.46 5.24 -2.41
C ALA A 448 -5.46 5.81 -1.39
N GLY A 449 -4.76 4.93 -0.68
CA GLY A 449 -3.80 5.30 0.36
C GLY A 449 -4.39 5.80 1.68
N LYS A 450 -5.72 5.89 1.83
CA LYS A 450 -6.36 6.42 3.05
C LYS A 450 -6.57 5.41 4.19
N GLY A 451 -6.10 4.18 4.04
CA GLY A 451 -6.06 3.23 5.17
C GLY A 451 -7.39 2.58 5.52
N HIS A 452 -8.43 2.69 4.68
CA HIS A 452 -9.75 2.08 4.91
C HIS A 452 -9.66 0.56 5.02
N THR A 453 -10.40 -0.05 5.93
CA THR A 453 -10.33 -1.49 6.22
C THR A 453 -11.67 -2.21 6.11
N ARG A 454 -12.74 -1.50 5.74
CA ARG A 454 -14.10 -2.07 5.74
C ARG A 454 -14.94 -1.58 4.58
N TRP A 455 -15.65 -2.51 3.95
CA TRP A 455 -16.81 -2.22 3.11
C TRP A 455 -18.08 -2.35 3.94
N VAL A 456 -19.02 -1.43 3.73
CA VAL A 456 -20.31 -1.43 4.42
C VAL A 456 -21.43 -1.26 3.40
N LEU A 457 -22.38 -2.18 3.44
CA LEU A 457 -23.55 -2.21 2.59
C LEU A 457 -24.78 -1.92 3.46
N PHE A 458 -25.60 -0.95 3.06
CA PHE A 458 -26.92 -0.73 3.64
C PHE A 458 -27.97 -0.92 2.56
N PHE A 459 -28.69 -2.03 2.65
CA PHE A 459 -29.84 -2.29 1.77
C PHE A 459 -30.99 -1.39 2.22
N ASN A 460 -31.66 -0.75 1.25
CA ASN A 460 -32.78 0.18 1.52
C ASN A 460 -32.44 1.31 2.51
N ALA A 461 -31.24 1.87 2.37
CA ALA A 461 -30.66 2.85 3.28
C ALA A 461 -31.60 4.04 3.57
N GLY A 462 -31.74 4.37 4.85
CA GLY A 462 -32.58 5.47 5.34
C GLY A 462 -34.06 5.09 5.54
N VAL A 463 -34.43 3.82 5.38
CA VAL A 463 -35.81 3.33 5.55
C VAL A 463 -35.83 2.16 6.52
N ASN A 464 -36.71 2.20 7.53
CA ASN A 464 -36.90 1.07 8.45
C ASN A 464 -37.31 -0.19 7.68
N GLY A 465 -36.66 -1.31 7.97
CA GLY A 465 -37.04 -2.61 7.44
C GLY A 465 -38.41 -3.07 7.93
N GLU A 466 -39.10 -3.85 7.09
CA GLU A 466 -40.39 -4.46 7.37
C GLU A 466 -40.26 -5.98 7.55
N PRO A 467 -41.12 -6.62 8.36
CA PRO A 467 -41.07 -8.07 8.52
C PRO A 467 -41.18 -8.81 7.18
N GLY A 468 -40.15 -9.58 6.83
CA GLY A 468 -40.10 -10.34 5.57
C GLY A 468 -39.35 -9.65 4.43
N ASP A 469 -38.75 -8.46 4.67
CA ASP A 469 -37.85 -7.85 3.72
C ASP A 469 -36.60 -8.69 3.51
N VAL A 470 -36.43 -9.16 2.28
CA VAL A 470 -35.31 -10.01 1.89
C VAL A 470 -34.69 -9.45 0.61
N TYR A 471 -33.40 -9.18 0.69
CA TYR A 471 -32.57 -8.78 -0.45
C TYR A 471 -31.66 -9.95 -0.80
N TYR A 472 -31.44 -10.17 -2.09
CA TYR A 472 -30.43 -11.11 -2.55
C TYR A 472 -29.31 -10.33 -3.21
N PHE A 473 -28.06 -10.72 -2.95
CA PHE A 473 -26.92 -10.07 -3.55
C PHE A 473 -25.83 -11.09 -3.87
N ASP A 474 -25.01 -10.73 -4.84
CA ASP A 474 -24.04 -11.63 -5.44
C ASP A 474 -22.98 -10.84 -6.22
N ASN A 475 -21.94 -11.52 -6.70
CA ASN A 475 -20.90 -10.94 -7.55
C ASN A 475 -20.30 -9.67 -6.93
N VAL A 476 -19.97 -9.71 -5.63
CA VAL A 476 -19.34 -8.60 -4.93
C VAL A 476 -17.90 -8.49 -5.43
N LYS A 477 -17.59 -7.40 -6.13
CA LYS A 477 -16.34 -7.24 -6.89
C LYS A 477 -15.66 -5.92 -6.59
N LEU A 478 -14.34 -5.93 -6.67
CA LEU A 478 -13.48 -4.76 -6.69
C LEU A 478 -12.63 -4.82 -7.96
N ALA A 479 -13.01 -4.04 -8.96
CA ALA A 479 -12.40 -4.07 -10.29
C ALA A 479 -11.52 -2.84 -10.53
N ALA A 480 -10.65 -2.95 -11.53
CA ALA A 480 -9.94 -1.81 -12.09
C ALA A 480 -10.94 -0.72 -12.56
N PRO A 481 -10.55 0.56 -12.60
CA PRO A 481 -11.41 1.62 -13.09
C PRO A 481 -11.94 1.29 -14.49
N ALA A 482 -13.21 1.58 -14.76
CA ALA A 482 -13.77 1.42 -16.10
C ALA A 482 -13.00 2.31 -17.10
N GLU A 483 -12.39 1.69 -18.12
CA GLU A 483 -11.86 2.38 -19.28
C GLU A 483 -13.03 2.81 -20.19
N ALA A 484 -12.93 3.99 -20.81
CA ALA A 484 -13.86 4.35 -21.87
C ALA A 484 -13.66 3.38 -23.06
N PRO A 485 -14.71 3.15 -23.88
CA PRO A 485 -14.54 2.50 -25.18
C PRO A 485 -13.38 3.16 -25.96
N PRO A 486 -12.64 2.39 -26.78
CA PRO A 486 -11.57 2.95 -27.58
C PRO A 486 -12.04 4.13 -28.43
N ILE A 487 -11.28 5.22 -28.39
CA ILE A 487 -11.38 6.35 -29.32
C ILE A 487 -10.91 5.92 -30.70
N GLU A 488 -9.96 4.98 -30.76
CA GLU A 488 -9.48 4.33 -31.98
C GLU A 488 -9.09 2.87 -31.67
N ASP A 489 -9.67 1.93 -32.42
CA ASP A 489 -9.40 0.48 -32.35
C ASP A 489 -9.12 -0.14 -33.74
N PHE A 490 -9.18 0.65 -34.82
CA PHE A 490 -8.95 0.21 -36.21
C PHE A 490 -9.86 -0.92 -36.75
N GLU A 491 -10.82 -1.43 -35.97
CA GLU A 491 -11.62 -2.60 -36.36
C GLU A 491 -12.78 -2.26 -37.30
N ASN A 492 -13.26 -1.02 -37.24
CA ASN A 492 -14.37 -0.54 -38.07
C ASN A 492 -13.97 0.62 -38.99
N GLY A 493 -12.69 0.67 -39.37
CA GLY A 493 -12.09 1.80 -40.09
C GLY A 493 -11.43 2.79 -39.13
N LEU A 494 -11.14 4.00 -39.61
CA LEU A 494 -10.46 5.03 -38.81
C LEU A 494 -11.49 5.90 -38.09
N SER A 495 -11.34 6.03 -36.77
CA SER A 495 -12.13 6.92 -35.93
C SER A 495 -11.47 8.29 -35.73
N LEU A 496 -10.14 8.35 -35.85
CA LEU A 496 -9.35 9.59 -35.83
C LEU A 496 -8.71 9.88 -37.19
N GLY A 497 -8.40 11.16 -37.45
CA GLY A 497 -7.67 11.59 -38.64
C GLY A 497 -6.16 11.42 -38.46
N TRP A 498 -5.57 10.32 -38.92
CA TRP A 498 -4.13 10.05 -38.75
C TRP A 498 -3.28 10.56 -39.91
N GLN A 499 -2.15 11.22 -39.61
CA GLN A 499 -1.16 11.63 -40.61
C GLN A 499 0.21 11.92 -39.97
N PRO A 500 1.31 11.91 -40.74
CA PRO A 500 2.59 12.49 -40.29
C PRO A 500 2.45 14.00 -40.03
N LEU A 501 3.24 14.54 -39.10
CA LEU A 501 3.26 15.99 -38.82
C LEU A 501 3.51 16.80 -40.12
N ASP A 502 2.72 17.85 -40.31
CA ASP A 502 2.71 18.72 -41.50
C ASP A 502 2.60 17.97 -42.84
N GLN A 503 2.07 16.74 -42.83
CA GLN A 503 2.00 15.85 -43.99
C GLN A 503 3.38 15.55 -44.63
N ASN A 504 4.46 15.77 -43.90
CA ASN A 504 5.82 15.60 -44.42
C ASN A 504 6.35 14.20 -44.11
N THR A 505 6.17 13.29 -45.06
CA THR A 505 6.56 11.89 -44.89
C THR A 505 8.07 11.66 -44.82
N ALA A 506 8.88 12.55 -45.41
CA ALA A 506 10.33 12.41 -45.39
C ALA A 506 10.91 12.64 -43.99
N LEU A 507 10.42 13.69 -43.30
CA LEU A 507 10.87 14.02 -41.94
C LEU A 507 10.11 13.24 -40.87
N HIS A 508 8.79 13.10 -41.02
CA HIS A 508 7.88 12.56 -40.02
C HIS A 508 7.35 11.17 -40.33
N GLY A 509 7.85 10.50 -41.37
CA GLY A 509 7.58 9.08 -41.60
C GLY A 509 6.23 8.79 -42.25
N THR A 510 5.79 7.54 -42.18
CA THR A 510 4.53 7.07 -42.80
C THR A 510 3.69 6.30 -41.79
N PHE A 511 2.36 6.39 -41.92
CA PHE A 511 1.42 5.66 -41.07
C PHE A 511 0.47 4.87 -41.96
N ASN A 512 0.25 3.59 -41.64
CA ASN A 512 -0.65 2.70 -42.36
C ASN A 512 -1.65 2.10 -41.37
N ALA A 513 -2.94 2.29 -41.64
CA ALA A 513 -4.04 1.73 -40.87
C ALA A 513 -5.32 1.68 -41.73
N PRO A 514 -6.22 0.69 -41.52
CA PRO A 514 -6.01 -0.53 -40.73
C PRO A 514 -5.02 -1.48 -41.42
N THR A 515 -4.21 -2.19 -40.63
CA THR A 515 -3.28 -3.23 -41.11
C THR A 515 -3.37 -4.49 -40.24
N PRO A 516 -3.13 -5.71 -40.76
CA PRO A 516 -3.19 -6.92 -39.94
C PRO A 516 -2.22 -6.86 -38.76
N ASN A 517 -2.69 -7.26 -37.58
CA ASN A 517 -1.86 -7.26 -36.37
C ASN A 517 -0.63 -8.17 -36.54
N PRO A 518 0.60 -7.62 -36.50
CA PRO A 518 1.81 -8.36 -36.81
C PRO A 518 2.26 -9.31 -35.69
N ASN A 519 1.77 -9.16 -34.46
CA ASN A 519 2.17 -9.99 -33.32
C ASN A 519 1.08 -10.13 -32.24
N PRO A 520 -0.08 -10.77 -32.52
CA PRO A 520 -1.17 -10.88 -31.55
C PRO A 520 -0.74 -11.61 -30.25
N ASN A 521 -1.12 -11.07 -29.08
CA ASN A 521 -0.87 -11.69 -27.77
C ASN A 521 -2.05 -11.46 -26.80
N SER A 522 -1.87 -11.72 -25.50
CA SER A 522 -2.93 -11.52 -24.50
C SER A 522 -3.22 -10.06 -24.15
N ILE A 523 -2.34 -9.12 -24.51
CA ILE A 523 -2.55 -7.68 -24.32
C ILE A 523 -3.36 -7.13 -25.50
N ASN A 524 -2.94 -7.45 -26.71
CA ASN A 524 -3.62 -7.06 -27.93
C ASN A 524 -3.77 -8.26 -28.86
N ASN A 525 -5.01 -8.70 -29.03
CA ASN A 525 -5.41 -9.73 -29.99
C ASN A 525 -6.32 -9.18 -31.11
N SER A 526 -6.39 -7.85 -31.26
CA SER A 526 -7.15 -7.18 -32.30
C SER A 526 -6.71 -7.67 -33.68
N PRO A 527 -7.64 -7.99 -34.60
CA PRO A 527 -7.29 -8.35 -35.97
C PRO A 527 -6.53 -7.25 -36.74
N ASN A 528 -6.86 -5.98 -36.51
CA ASN A 528 -6.33 -4.83 -37.22
C ASN A 528 -5.68 -3.82 -36.27
N VAL A 529 -4.61 -3.17 -36.73
CA VAL A 529 -3.85 -2.17 -35.96
C VAL A 529 -3.32 -1.05 -36.87
N GLY A 530 -2.82 0.03 -36.28
CA GLY A 530 -2.12 1.10 -36.99
C GLY A 530 -0.60 1.02 -36.82
N CYS A 531 0.15 0.96 -37.92
CA CYS A 531 1.61 0.89 -37.88
C CYS A 531 2.28 2.13 -38.49
N TYR A 532 3.18 2.73 -37.72
CA TYR A 532 3.96 3.92 -38.01
C TYR A 532 5.43 3.57 -38.28
N THR A 533 6.00 4.10 -39.36
CA THR A 533 7.43 3.99 -39.69
C THR A 533 8.08 5.37 -39.60
N LYS A 534 9.08 5.54 -38.72
CA LYS A 534 9.76 6.81 -38.48
C LYS A 534 10.44 7.39 -39.73
N GLY A 535 10.37 8.70 -39.89
CA GLY A 535 11.13 9.49 -40.87
C GLY A 535 12.54 9.88 -40.39
N SER A 536 13.22 10.77 -41.12
CA SER A 536 14.62 11.14 -40.85
C SER A 536 14.84 12.07 -39.65
N SER A 537 13.78 12.74 -39.16
CA SER A 537 13.89 13.66 -38.03
C SER A 537 14.12 12.91 -36.69
N PRO A 538 15.04 13.37 -35.82
CA PRO A 538 15.14 12.90 -34.44
C PRO A 538 13.84 13.09 -33.63
N PHE A 539 12.96 13.99 -34.07
CA PHE A 539 11.64 14.28 -33.50
C PHE A 539 10.52 13.93 -34.49
N SER A 540 10.69 12.85 -35.26
CA SER A 540 9.64 12.29 -36.12
C SER A 540 8.35 12.10 -35.32
N THR A 541 7.22 12.57 -35.84
CA THR A 541 5.98 12.75 -35.08
C THR A 541 4.78 12.24 -35.89
N LEU A 542 3.99 11.36 -35.30
CA LEU A 542 2.68 10.96 -35.80
C LEU A 542 1.60 11.82 -35.13
N GLN A 543 0.64 12.34 -35.88
CA GLN A 543 -0.47 13.15 -35.35
C GLN A 543 -1.82 12.51 -35.68
N ALA A 544 -2.77 12.68 -34.77
CA ALA A 544 -4.16 12.28 -34.91
C ALA A 544 -5.10 13.42 -34.50
N PHE A 545 -6.10 13.69 -35.34
CA PHE A 545 -7.08 14.75 -35.12
C PHE A 545 -8.45 14.16 -34.75
N SER A 546 -9.12 14.82 -33.80
CA SER A 546 -10.49 14.53 -33.41
C SER A 546 -11.41 15.70 -33.81
N LEU A 547 -12.64 15.38 -34.18
CA LEU A 547 -13.69 16.39 -34.42
C LEU A 547 -14.32 16.91 -33.12
N THR A 548 -14.11 16.19 -32.02
CA THR A 548 -14.59 16.54 -30.68
C THR A 548 -13.42 16.65 -29.72
N ALA A 549 -13.45 17.66 -28.85
CA ALA A 549 -12.40 17.81 -27.85
C ALA A 549 -12.38 16.62 -26.88
N PHE A 550 -11.18 16.19 -26.47
CA PHE A 550 -11.01 15.17 -25.45
C PHE A 550 -11.39 15.75 -24.08
N ASP A 551 -12.29 15.10 -23.37
CA ASP A 551 -12.72 15.53 -22.03
C ASP A 551 -11.82 14.90 -20.96
N LEU A 552 -10.95 15.72 -20.38
CA LEU A 552 -10.02 15.29 -19.31
C LEU A 552 -10.63 15.40 -17.91
N SER A 553 -11.81 16.00 -17.75
CA SER A 553 -12.39 16.28 -16.41
C SER A 553 -12.78 15.02 -15.63
N LYS A 554 -12.94 13.89 -16.33
CA LYS A 554 -13.30 12.58 -15.74
C LYS A 554 -12.29 11.49 -16.03
N LEU A 555 -11.71 11.49 -17.23
CA LEU A 555 -10.77 10.47 -17.71
C LEU A 555 -9.51 11.14 -18.30
N PRO A 556 -8.67 11.73 -17.44
CA PRO A 556 -7.53 12.53 -17.86
C PRO A 556 -6.35 11.73 -18.45
N GLN A 557 -6.37 10.40 -18.34
CA GLN A 557 -5.28 9.55 -18.81
C GLN A 557 -5.63 8.91 -20.15
N PHE A 558 -4.64 8.80 -21.03
CA PHE A 558 -4.75 7.99 -22.25
C PHE A 558 -3.97 6.69 -22.08
N ASN A 559 -4.57 5.58 -22.48
CA ASN A 559 -3.92 4.28 -22.57
C ASN A 559 -3.84 3.88 -24.04
N VAL A 560 -2.68 3.39 -24.47
CA VAL A 560 -2.44 3.00 -25.86
C VAL A 560 -1.70 1.69 -25.85
N ASP A 561 -2.22 0.68 -26.54
CA ASP A 561 -1.47 -0.54 -26.76
C ASP A 561 -0.41 -0.23 -27.82
N VAL A 562 0.85 -0.54 -27.51
CA VAL A 562 1.98 -0.23 -28.38
C VAL A 562 2.81 -1.49 -28.57
N LEU A 563 3.12 -1.80 -29.83
CA LEU A 563 4.14 -2.75 -30.22
C LEU A 563 5.40 -1.98 -30.59
N SER A 564 6.40 -2.02 -29.70
CA SER A 564 7.69 -1.39 -29.94
C SER A 564 8.61 -2.26 -30.82
N PRO A 565 9.67 -1.67 -31.40
CA PRO A 565 10.84 -2.42 -31.85
C PRO A 565 11.49 -3.23 -30.71
N ALA A 566 12.25 -4.27 -31.07
CA ALA A 566 12.98 -5.11 -30.11
C ALA A 566 14.06 -4.34 -29.29
N SER A 567 14.51 -3.18 -29.78
CA SER A 567 15.40 -2.27 -29.04
C SER A 567 14.70 -1.51 -27.91
N GLY A 568 13.37 -1.58 -27.85
CA GLY A 568 12.52 -0.82 -26.95
C GLY A 568 12.55 0.68 -27.23
N GLY A 569 12.22 1.46 -26.22
CA GLY A 569 12.24 2.91 -26.32
C GLY A 569 11.35 3.64 -25.32
N LYS A 570 11.14 4.93 -25.60
CA LYS A 570 10.18 5.80 -24.92
C LYS A 570 9.19 6.35 -25.93
N VAL A 571 7.96 6.55 -25.51
CA VAL A 571 6.93 7.22 -26.32
C VAL A 571 6.54 8.48 -25.57
N THR A 572 6.58 9.62 -26.25
CA THR A 572 6.00 10.87 -25.75
C THR A 572 4.67 11.08 -26.43
N MET A 573 3.60 11.19 -25.65
CA MET A 573 2.30 11.64 -26.13
C MET A 573 2.16 13.14 -25.86
N GLN A 574 1.69 13.91 -26.83
CA GLN A 574 1.38 15.33 -26.66
C GLN A 574 -0.08 15.61 -27.04
N LEU A 575 -0.81 16.31 -26.17
CA LEU A 575 -2.11 16.89 -26.49
C LEU A 575 -1.92 18.35 -26.88
N SER A 576 -2.55 18.78 -27.97
CA SER A 576 -2.44 20.14 -28.52
C SER A 576 -3.76 20.90 -28.30
N SER A 577 -3.67 21.98 -27.53
CA SER A 577 -4.76 22.93 -27.28
C SER A 577 -4.55 24.20 -28.12
N PRO A 578 -5.54 24.65 -28.91
CA PRO A 578 -5.47 25.93 -29.62
C PRO A 578 -5.26 27.14 -28.70
N THR A 579 -5.72 27.09 -27.45
CA THR A 579 -5.65 28.24 -26.52
C THR A 579 -4.51 28.16 -25.51
N GLN A 580 -4.04 26.96 -25.15
CA GLN A 580 -3.05 26.74 -24.07
C GLN A 580 -1.77 26.04 -24.54
N GLY A 581 -1.66 25.74 -25.84
CA GLY A 581 -0.52 25.06 -26.45
C GLY A 581 -0.42 23.58 -26.08
N ASN A 582 0.75 23.00 -26.32
CA ASN A 582 0.97 21.56 -26.15
C ASN A 582 1.23 21.19 -24.68
N LYS A 583 0.62 20.10 -24.22
CA LYS A 583 0.94 19.40 -22.96
C LYS A 583 1.46 18.01 -23.30
N SER A 584 2.42 17.50 -22.55
CA SER A 584 3.11 16.24 -22.87
C SER A 584 3.15 15.30 -21.67
N ALA A 585 3.08 14.00 -21.95
CA ALA A 585 3.34 12.91 -21.02
C ALA A 585 4.24 11.88 -21.71
N GLU A 586 5.12 11.21 -20.95
CA GLU A 586 6.06 10.22 -21.49
C GLU A 586 5.89 8.88 -20.79
N ALA A 587 5.94 7.80 -21.58
CA ALA A 587 5.94 6.42 -21.08
C ALA A 587 7.16 5.67 -21.64
N THR A 588 7.71 4.77 -20.82
CA THR A 588 8.85 3.92 -21.21
C THR A 588 8.36 2.52 -21.53
N VAL A 589 8.85 1.95 -22.63
CA VAL A 589 8.59 0.56 -23.03
C VAL A 589 9.29 -0.39 -22.05
N THR A 590 8.55 -1.34 -21.48
CA THR A 590 9.07 -2.30 -20.50
C THR A 590 9.20 -3.71 -21.07
N THR A 591 8.45 -4.04 -22.12
CA THR A 591 8.53 -5.33 -22.83
C THR A 591 8.82 -5.16 -24.32
N PRO A 592 10.08 -4.85 -24.69
CA PRO A 592 10.45 -4.59 -26.09
C PRO A 592 10.06 -5.71 -27.06
N GLY A 593 9.49 -5.33 -28.20
CA GLY A 593 9.12 -6.28 -29.26
C GLY A 593 7.83 -7.07 -29.00
N GLN A 594 7.10 -6.77 -27.92
CA GLN A 594 5.78 -7.32 -27.60
C GLN A 594 4.77 -6.18 -27.46
N TRP A 595 3.47 -6.48 -27.59
CA TRP A 595 2.44 -5.51 -27.22
C TRP A 595 2.44 -5.30 -25.72
N GLU A 596 2.42 -4.03 -25.31
CA GLU A 596 2.15 -3.58 -23.96
C GLU A 596 1.26 -2.34 -23.98
N THR A 597 0.48 -2.11 -22.92
CA THR A 597 -0.28 -0.87 -22.77
C THR A 597 0.60 0.21 -22.13
N LEU A 598 0.82 1.32 -22.85
CA LEU A 598 1.46 2.52 -22.32
C LEU A 598 0.41 3.50 -21.81
N ASN A 599 0.69 4.14 -20.67
CA ASN A 599 -0.24 5.01 -19.95
C ASN A 599 0.32 6.45 -19.90
N PHE A 600 -0.51 7.43 -20.25
CA PHE A 600 -0.13 8.85 -20.37
C PHE A 600 -1.09 9.72 -19.56
N ASP A 601 -0.68 10.17 -18.37
CA ASP A 601 -1.52 10.97 -17.47
C ASP A 601 -1.46 12.48 -17.79
N PHE A 602 -2.62 13.08 -18.03
CA PHE A 602 -2.79 14.53 -18.22
C PHE A 602 -3.63 15.18 -17.10
N SER A 603 -3.72 14.57 -15.92
CA SER A 603 -4.54 15.07 -14.79
C SER A 603 -4.19 16.49 -14.36
N ALA A 604 -2.95 16.93 -14.54
CA ALA A 604 -2.53 18.30 -14.26
C ALA A 604 -3.16 19.36 -15.18
N PHE A 605 -3.89 18.94 -16.23
CA PHE A 605 -4.44 19.78 -17.29
C PHE A 605 -5.95 19.57 -17.48
N ASP A 606 -6.63 18.98 -16.49
CA ASP A 606 -8.07 18.66 -16.51
C ASP A 606 -9.00 19.88 -16.69
N ASN A 607 -8.46 21.08 -16.46
CA ASN A 607 -9.14 22.36 -16.66
C ASN A 607 -9.10 22.88 -18.10
N ILE A 608 -8.38 22.23 -19.02
CA ILE A 608 -8.28 22.61 -20.43
C ILE A 608 -9.28 21.78 -21.24
N THR A 609 -10.23 22.44 -21.91
CA THR A 609 -11.40 21.79 -22.53
C THR A 609 -11.36 21.70 -24.05
N ASP A 610 -10.26 22.13 -24.68
CA ASP A 610 -10.16 22.31 -26.14
C ASP A 610 -9.03 21.49 -26.80
N PHE A 611 -8.59 20.40 -26.17
CA PHE A 611 -7.67 19.46 -26.79
C PHE A 611 -8.36 18.69 -27.92
N ILE A 612 -7.95 18.93 -29.17
CA ILE A 612 -8.54 18.31 -30.37
C ILE A 612 -7.54 17.48 -31.19
N GLU A 613 -6.26 17.50 -30.79
CA GLU A 613 -5.18 16.84 -31.51
C GLU A 613 -4.27 16.13 -30.50
N MET A 614 -3.89 14.91 -30.83
CA MET A 614 -2.88 14.13 -30.11
C MET A 614 -1.70 13.80 -31.02
N ARG A 615 -0.50 13.79 -30.47
CA ARG A 615 0.76 13.51 -31.17
C ARG A 615 1.54 12.44 -30.45
N PHE A 616 2.17 11.54 -31.21
CA PHE A 616 3.05 10.50 -30.71
C PHE A 616 4.47 10.70 -31.26
N LEU A 617 5.43 10.82 -30.35
CA LEU A 617 6.85 10.87 -30.66
C LEU A 617 7.49 9.61 -30.11
N PHE A 618 7.87 8.70 -31.01
CA PHE A 618 8.53 7.45 -30.65
C PHE A 618 10.03 7.68 -30.59
N ASN A 619 10.68 7.41 -29.45
CA ASN A 619 12.11 7.66 -29.21
C ASN A 619 12.53 9.08 -29.61
N ALA A 620 11.94 10.09 -28.99
CA ALA A 620 12.26 11.49 -29.24
C ALA A 620 13.77 11.77 -28.98
N GLY A 621 14.39 12.56 -29.86
CA GLY A 621 15.83 12.86 -29.82
C GLY A 621 16.71 11.83 -30.53
N THR A 622 16.16 10.71 -30.99
CA THR A 622 16.92 9.65 -31.69
C THR A 622 16.54 9.58 -33.17
N ALA A 623 17.51 9.83 -34.05
CA ALA A 623 17.36 9.63 -35.49
C ALA A 623 17.37 8.12 -35.84
N ALA A 624 16.21 7.58 -36.21
CA ALA A 624 16.04 6.15 -36.49
C ALA A 624 15.07 5.93 -37.68
N ALA A 625 15.41 6.50 -38.84
CA ALA A 625 14.58 6.41 -40.04
C ALA A 625 14.33 4.94 -40.43
N GLY A 626 13.09 4.60 -40.76
CA GLY A 626 12.68 3.24 -41.13
C GLY A 626 12.33 2.33 -39.96
N GLN A 627 12.52 2.77 -38.70
CA GLN A 627 12.08 2.02 -37.54
C GLN A 627 10.54 2.03 -37.43
N THR A 628 9.93 0.86 -37.24
CA THR A 628 8.47 0.71 -37.18
C THR A 628 7.96 0.50 -35.76
N TRP A 629 6.84 1.14 -35.44
CA TRP A 629 6.08 1.06 -34.20
C TRP A 629 4.62 0.79 -34.59
N CYS A 630 3.89 -0.04 -33.86
CA CYS A 630 2.44 -0.16 -34.06
C CYS A 630 1.70 0.27 -32.79
N LEU A 631 0.49 0.79 -32.97
CA LEU A 631 -0.39 1.24 -31.91
C LEU A 631 -1.82 0.78 -32.19
N ASP A 632 -2.59 0.61 -31.12
CA ASP A 632 -3.99 0.20 -31.15
C ASP A 632 -4.69 0.52 -29.82
N ASN A 633 -6.02 0.38 -29.77
CA ASN A 633 -6.86 0.56 -28.59
C ASN A 633 -6.57 1.85 -27.81
N VAL A 634 -6.54 2.99 -28.52
CA VAL A 634 -6.37 4.32 -27.90
C VAL A 634 -7.62 4.62 -27.09
N ARG A 635 -7.51 4.68 -25.77
CA ARG A 635 -8.65 4.85 -24.86
C ARG A 635 -8.35 5.85 -23.76
N GLN A 636 -9.40 6.44 -23.20
CA GLN A 636 -9.30 7.28 -22.01
C GLN A 636 -9.66 6.49 -20.76
N SER A 637 -8.92 6.72 -19.68
CA SER A 637 -9.19 6.16 -18.36
C SER A 637 -8.96 7.19 -17.26
N LYS A 638 -9.29 6.83 -16.03
CA LYS A 638 -8.81 7.57 -14.86
C LYS A 638 -7.30 7.45 -14.75
N ALA A 639 -6.66 8.42 -14.13
CA ALA A 639 -5.23 8.34 -13.86
C ALA A 639 -4.90 7.11 -13.01
N THR A 640 -4.09 6.22 -13.56
CA THR A 640 -3.50 5.05 -12.89
C THR A 640 -1.98 5.13 -12.85
N VAL A 641 -1.38 6.06 -13.58
CA VAL A 641 0.05 6.36 -13.50
C VAL A 641 0.33 7.06 -12.18
N ASP A 642 1.18 6.46 -11.37
CA ASP A 642 1.77 7.19 -10.24
C ASP A 642 2.77 8.22 -10.80
N PRO A 643 2.51 9.55 -10.62
CA PRO A 643 3.36 10.60 -11.16
C PRO A 643 4.78 10.59 -10.56
N CYS A 644 5.01 9.81 -9.49
CA CYS A 644 6.30 9.69 -8.83
C CYS A 644 7.13 8.50 -9.31
N VAL A 645 6.61 7.63 -10.19
CA VAL A 645 7.32 6.42 -10.66
C VAL A 645 8.67 6.80 -11.28
N GLY A 646 9.74 6.19 -10.75
CA GLY A 646 11.12 6.41 -11.21
C GLY A 646 11.80 7.64 -10.60
N THR A 647 11.13 8.37 -9.70
CA THR A 647 11.78 9.46 -8.96
C THR A 647 12.88 8.90 -8.06
N VAL A 648 14.10 9.42 -8.22
CA VAL A 648 15.23 9.09 -7.35
C VAL A 648 15.15 9.98 -6.10
N PRO A 649 15.08 9.39 -4.88
CA PRO A 649 15.11 10.16 -3.63
C PRO A 649 16.37 11.03 -3.52
N ILE A 650 16.19 12.31 -3.24
CA ILE A 650 17.25 13.27 -2.90
C ILE A 650 17.41 13.22 -1.37
N PRO A 651 18.49 12.64 -0.82
CA PRO A 651 18.55 12.24 0.60
C PRO A 651 18.31 13.33 1.63
N ASN A 652 18.55 14.60 1.29
CA ASN A 652 18.38 15.72 2.20
C ASN A 652 16.97 16.36 2.17
N ILE A 653 16.09 15.92 1.27
CA ILE A 653 14.67 16.30 1.29
C ILE A 653 13.92 15.36 2.25
N ILE A 654 13.06 15.92 3.10
CA ILE A 654 12.21 15.15 4.01
C ILE A 654 10.87 14.87 3.33
N ASP A 655 10.16 15.94 2.96
CA ASP A 655 8.88 15.89 2.25
C ASP A 655 8.70 17.22 1.48
N ASP A 656 8.57 17.13 0.16
CA ASP A 656 8.12 18.24 -0.72
C ASP A 656 6.63 18.09 -1.09
N PHE A 657 5.93 17.11 -0.52
CA PHE A 657 4.53 16.79 -0.82
C PHE A 657 4.23 16.48 -2.30
N GLU A 658 5.27 16.25 -3.09
CA GLU A 658 5.24 15.98 -4.52
C GLU A 658 5.88 14.61 -4.77
N CYS A 659 7.00 14.54 -5.49
CA CYS A 659 7.67 13.28 -5.76
C CYS A 659 8.81 12.98 -4.77
N GLN A 660 9.36 13.98 -4.06
CA GLN A 660 10.44 13.80 -3.07
C GLN A 660 9.87 13.64 -1.65
N ARG A 661 9.01 12.63 -1.48
CA ARG A 661 8.39 12.29 -0.19
C ARG A 661 9.19 11.19 0.52
N ASN A 662 10.42 11.52 0.89
CA ASN A 662 11.36 10.52 1.40
C ASN A 662 10.95 9.92 2.75
N PHE A 663 10.11 10.62 3.51
CA PHE A 663 9.58 10.16 4.80
C PHE A 663 8.07 10.35 4.88
N THR A 664 7.29 9.40 4.35
CA THR A 664 5.82 9.42 4.34
C THR A 664 5.17 8.90 5.63
N GLN A 665 5.95 8.26 6.50
CA GLN A 665 5.47 7.77 7.79
C GLN A 665 5.38 8.92 8.80
N ILE A 666 4.20 9.54 8.86
CA ILE A 666 3.90 10.59 9.83
C ILE A 666 3.39 9.93 11.11
N PHE A 667 4.21 9.92 12.16
CA PHE A 667 3.88 9.27 13.44
C PHE A 667 3.10 10.19 14.39
N TYR A 668 3.07 11.50 14.11
CA TYR A 668 2.43 12.51 14.94
C TYR A 668 1.64 13.51 14.07
N GLY A 669 0.36 13.71 14.39
CA GLY A 669 -0.53 14.65 13.68
C GLY A 669 -0.91 14.25 12.25
N ALA A 670 -0.78 12.97 11.89
CA ALA A 670 -1.09 12.50 10.53
C ALA A 670 -2.54 12.74 10.10
N SER A 671 -3.49 12.73 11.04
CA SER A 671 -4.92 13.01 10.77
C SER A 671 -5.18 14.46 10.36
N ASP A 672 -4.28 15.35 10.72
CA ASP A 672 -4.43 16.80 10.55
C ASP A 672 -3.71 17.30 9.30
N LEU A 673 -2.96 16.44 8.60
CA LEU A 673 -2.19 16.76 7.39
C LEU A 673 -2.73 16.01 6.17
N LYS A 674 -2.95 16.74 5.07
CA LYS A 674 -3.36 16.17 3.78
C LYS A 674 -2.57 16.75 2.63
N VAL A 675 -2.14 15.92 1.68
CA VAL A 675 -1.59 16.42 0.41
C VAL A 675 -2.72 16.94 -0.49
N VAL A 676 -2.60 18.20 -0.92
CA VAL A 676 -3.58 18.87 -1.80
C VAL A 676 -2.88 19.58 -2.95
N ASN A 677 -3.64 19.96 -3.99
CA ASN A 677 -3.15 20.94 -4.97
C ASN A 677 -2.86 22.25 -4.25
N ASN A 678 -1.72 22.87 -4.56
CA ASN A 678 -1.33 24.14 -3.97
C ASN A 678 -2.37 25.24 -4.29
N PRO A 679 -3.14 25.72 -3.30
CA PRO A 679 -4.14 26.76 -3.55
C PRO A 679 -3.51 28.17 -3.64
N HIS A 680 -2.21 28.29 -3.36
CA HIS A 680 -1.49 29.55 -3.23
C HIS A 680 -0.18 29.56 -4.05
N LEU A 681 -0.26 29.09 -5.31
CA LEU A 681 0.85 29.15 -6.27
C LEU A 681 1.36 30.59 -6.45
N ARG A 682 2.63 30.84 -6.12
CA ARG A 682 3.30 32.14 -6.28
C ARG A 682 4.80 31.96 -6.57
N PRO A 683 5.53 33.00 -7.00
CA PRO A 683 6.99 32.89 -7.20
C PRO A 683 7.76 32.43 -5.95
N GLU A 684 7.24 32.69 -4.74
CA GLU A 684 7.85 32.24 -3.49
C GLU A 684 7.74 30.73 -3.28
N ASN A 685 6.68 30.10 -3.81
CA ASN A 685 6.43 28.66 -3.74
C ASN A 685 5.61 28.24 -4.98
N GLY A 686 6.31 27.65 -5.95
CA GLY A 686 5.75 27.21 -7.23
C GLY A 686 5.38 25.73 -7.27
N SER A 687 5.43 25.03 -6.13
CA SER A 687 5.13 23.61 -6.01
C SER A 687 3.66 23.34 -6.33
N LEU A 688 3.38 22.27 -7.08
CA LEU A 688 2.03 21.92 -7.53
C LEU A 688 1.20 21.29 -6.43
N LYS A 689 1.86 20.62 -5.48
CA LYS A 689 1.25 20.02 -4.30
C LYS A 689 1.89 20.59 -3.04
N VAL A 690 1.11 20.58 -1.95
CA VAL A 690 1.53 21.04 -0.63
C VAL A 690 0.83 20.21 0.45
N GLY A 691 1.37 20.21 1.66
CA GLY A 691 0.70 19.67 2.84
C GLY A 691 -0.26 20.68 3.44
N GLU A 692 -1.58 20.46 3.30
CA GLU A 692 -2.61 21.18 4.06
C GLU A 692 -2.66 20.65 5.49
N TYR A 693 -2.19 21.46 6.44
CA TYR A 693 -2.25 21.18 7.87
C TYR A 693 -3.39 21.96 8.53
N LYS A 694 -4.31 21.24 9.18
CA LYS A 694 -5.40 21.82 9.97
C LYS A 694 -5.02 21.80 11.44
N ASP A 695 -4.65 22.96 11.96
CA ASP A 695 -4.26 23.14 13.35
C ASP A 695 -5.46 22.87 14.29
N PRO A 696 -5.41 21.85 15.15
CA PRO A 696 -6.52 21.51 16.03
C PRO A 696 -6.69 22.53 17.17
N ALA A 697 -7.94 22.81 17.56
CA ALA A 697 -8.27 23.78 18.61
C ALA A 697 -8.83 23.11 19.86
N GLY A 698 -8.56 23.68 21.03
CA GLY A 698 -9.10 23.26 22.32
C GLY A 698 -8.02 22.87 23.34
N PRO A 699 -8.42 22.61 24.60
CA PRO A 699 -7.47 22.18 25.63
C PRO A 699 -6.75 20.89 25.23
N GLY A 700 -5.42 20.86 25.38
CA GLY A 700 -4.58 19.72 25.00
C GLY A 700 -4.00 19.79 23.59
N THR A 701 -4.32 20.82 22.80
CA THR A 701 -3.76 21.02 21.45
C THR A 701 -2.56 21.97 21.41
N GLU A 702 -2.06 22.41 22.57
CA GLU A 702 -0.95 23.38 22.67
C GLU A 702 0.37 22.87 22.08
N PHE A 703 0.48 21.56 21.85
CA PHE A 703 1.61 20.91 21.21
C PHE A 703 1.17 20.09 20.00
N ALA A 704 0.15 20.52 19.26
CA ALA A 704 -0.18 19.91 17.99
C ALA A 704 0.91 20.18 16.95
N GLY A 705 1.14 19.24 16.04
CA GLY A 705 2.20 19.34 15.05
C GLY A 705 2.28 18.15 14.12
N ILE A 706 3.37 18.07 13.35
CA ILE A 706 3.64 17.02 12.37
C ILE A 706 4.95 16.33 12.74
N GLY A 707 4.94 15.00 12.85
CA GLY A 707 6.12 14.22 13.23
C GLY A 707 6.59 13.26 12.14
N TYR A 708 7.87 13.33 11.80
CA TYR A 708 8.59 12.47 10.84
C TYR A 708 9.57 11.55 11.56
N GLU A 709 9.61 10.27 11.17
CA GLU A 709 10.57 9.29 11.69
C GLU A 709 11.62 8.93 10.63
N PHE A 710 12.89 8.97 11.01
CA PHE A 710 14.05 8.69 10.18
C PHE A 710 14.59 7.29 10.47
N ALA A 711 15.05 6.58 9.43
CA ALA A 711 15.69 5.27 9.58
C ALA A 711 17.04 5.34 10.33
N ALA A 712 17.70 6.50 10.30
CA ALA A 712 18.93 6.79 11.02
C ALA A 712 18.96 8.28 11.42
N PRO A 713 19.77 8.67 12.43
CA PRO A 713 19.92 10.08 12.77
C PRO A 713 20.43 10.91 11.59
N PRO A 714 19.95 12.16 11.42
CA PRO A 714 20.39 13.01 10.32
C PRO A 714 21.88 13.41 10.49
N ASP A 715 22.63 13.40 9.39
CA ASP A 715 24.01 13.89 9.37
C ASP A 715 24.03 15.42 9.25
N LEU A 716 24.17 16.08 10.40
CA LEU A 716 24.22 17.53 10.51
C LEU A 716 25.62 18.12 10.29
N SER A 717 26.60 17.36 9.80
CA SER A 717 27.96 17.89 9.54
C SER A 717 27.97 18.98 8.47
N VAL A 718 27.11 18.86 7.45
CA VAL A 718 26.97 19.82 6.34
C VAL A 718 25.54 20.34 6.22
N TYR A 719 24.53 19.47 6.31
CA TYR A 719 23.12 19.83 6.16
C TYR A 719 22.45 20.10 7.51
N ASN A 720 22.92 21.12 8.24
CA ASN A 720 22.47 21.45 9.60
C ASN A 720 21.36 22.50 9.68
N GLN A 721 20.82 22.95 8.56
CA GLN A 721 19.74 23.92 8.53
C GLN A 721 18.44 23.23 8.14
N LEU A 722 17.47 23.10 9.04
CA LEU A 722 16.14 22.61 8.67
C LEU A 722 15.38 23.75 7.98
N GLN A 723 15.12 23.58 6.69
CA GLN A 723 14.33 24.51 5.88
C GLN A 723 12.96 23.93 5.58
N LEU A 724 11.96 24.81 5.60
CA LEU A 724 10.60 24.54 5.14
C LEU A 724 9.93 25.85 4.75
N GLN A 725 8.92 25.75 3.91
CA GLN A 725 8.04 26.85 3.55
C GLN A 725 6.67 26.64 4.17
N VAL A 726 6.09 27.72 4.69
CA VAL A 726 4.77 27.70 5.32
C VAL A 726 3.95 28.88 4.84
N TRP A 727 2.83 28.62 4.19
CA TRP A 727 1.78 29.60 4.01
C TRP A 727 0.94 29.66 5.28
N SER A 728 0.79 30.87 5.83
CA SER A 728 0.01 31.10 7.04
C SER A 728 -1.04 32.18 6.82
N PRO A 729 -2.31 31.96 7.23
CA PRO A 729 -3.35 32.98 7.24
C PRO A 729 -3.18 33.98 8.40
N PHE A 730 -2.25 33.72 9.32
CA PHE A 730 -1.99 34.54 10.51
C PHE A 730 -0.55 35.06 10.55
N ASN A 731 -0.34 36.11 11.34
CA ASN A 731 0.99 36.67 11.63
C ASN A 731 1.42 36.28 13.05
N ASP A 732 2.72 36.31 13.31
CA ASP A 732 3.32 36.08 14.64
C ASP A 732 2.99 34.69 15.24
N VAL A 733 2.88 33.67 14.38
CA VAL A 733 2.56 32.29 14.81
C VAL A 733 3.83 31.60 15.33
N PRO A 734 3.85 31.13 16.59
CA PRO A 734 5.00 30.44 17.16
C PRO A 734 5.11 29.00 16.64
N PHE A 735 6.32 28.55 16.36
CA PHE A 735 6.66 27.18 15.97
C PHE A 735 7.72 26.62 16.91
N LEU A 736 7.68 25.32 17.14
CA LEU A 736 8.75 24.56 17.79
C LEU A 736 9.22 23.44 16.88
N PHE A 737 10.53 23.36 16.67
CA PHE A 737 11.19 22.32 15.91
C PHE A 737 11.96 21.43 16.89
N LYS A 738 11.57 20.16 16.96
CA LYS A 738 12.12 19.22 17.93
C LYS A 738 12.76 18.03 17.25
N LEU A 739 14.02 17.73 17.58
CA LEU A 739 14.64 16.44 17.30
C LEU A 739 14.57 15.56 18.54
N GLU A 740 14.05 14.34 18.42
CA GLU A 740 13.93 13.37 19.52
C GLU A 740 14.15 11.91 19.07
N GLY A 741 13.94 10.94 19.97
CA GLY A 741 14.20 9.51 19.72
C GLY A 741 15.59 9.03 20.16
N GLY A 742 16.49 9.97 20.49
CA GLY A 742 17.77 9.70 21.16
C GLY A 742 17.75 10.06 22.65
N PRO A 743 18.89 9.90 23.35
CA PRO A 743 18.99 10.17 24.79
C PRO A 743 18.94 11.66 25.16
N THR A 744 19.11 12.56 24.19
CA THR A 744 19.13 14.02 24.42
C THR A 744 18.34 14.73 23.33
N PRO A 745 17.04 15.01 23.59
CA PRO A 745 16.21 15.78 22.67
C PRO A 745 16.72 17.21 22.47
N VAL A 746 16.42 17.77 21.31
CA VAL A 746 16.77 19.15 20.93
C VAL A 746 15.49 19.90 20.59
N GLU A 747 15.33 21.11 21.12
CA GLU A 747 14.15 21.96 20.93
C GLU A 747 14.58 23.37 20.51
N ILE A 748 14.08 23.84 19.36
CA ILE A 748 14.36 25.18 18.84
C ILE A 748 13.03 25.88 18.52
N PHE A 749 12.79 27.00 19.19
CA PHE A 749 11.63 27.85 18.94
C PHE A 749 11.94 28.89 17.87
N ASP A 750 10.97 29.11 16.98
CA ASP A 750 10.97 30.23 16.04
C ASP A 750 9.54 30.77 15.85
N THR A 751 9.36 31.88 15.15
CA THR A 751 8.05 32.52 14.96
C THR A 751 7.92 33.04 13.54
N LEU A 752 6.78 32.77 12.90
CA LEU A 752 6.45 33.36 11.60
C LEU A 752 6.27 34.87 11.73
N ARG A 753 7.17 35.65 11.14
CA ARG A 753 7.13 37.12 11.11
C ARG A 753 7.03 37.61 9.67
N GLY A 754 6.38 38.75 9.46
CA GLY A 754 6.37 39.43 8.14
C GLY A 754 5.03 39.45 7.42
N GLY A 755 3.93 39.27 8.15
CA GLY A 755 2.54 39.46 7.70
C GLY A 755 1.78 38.16 7.45
N ALA A 756 0.45 38.26 7.54
CA ALA A 756 -0.50 37.18 7.25
C ALA A 756 -0.72 36.96 5.73
N ASN A 757 -1.31 35.83 5.36
CA ASN A 757 -1.74 35.45 4.00
C ASN A 757 -0.60 35.37 2.96
N ARG A 758 0.55 34.84 3.37
CA ARG A 758 1.73 34.70 2.51
C ARG A 758 2.53 33.46 2.85
N TRP A 759 3.37 33.06 1.91
CA TRP A 759 4.45 32.10 2.13
C TRP A 759 5.57 32.73 2.96
N HIS A 760 6.03 31.98 3.94
CA HIS A 760 7.19 32.23 4.77
C HIS A 760 8.19 31.10 4.60
N ARG A 761 9.47 31.36 4.86
CA ARG A 761 10.52 30.34 4.90
C ARG A 761 11.13 30.30 6.30
N PHE A 762 11.13 29.13 6.90
CA PHE A 762 11.92 28.84 8.09
C PHE A 762 13.31 28.35 7.69
N ASN A 763 14.31 28.69 8.50
CA ASN A 763 15.67 28.20 8.39
C ASN A 763 16.23 27.99 9.80
N ILE A 764 16.07 26.78 10.32
CA ILE A 764 16.30 26.46 11.72
C ILE A 764 17.69 25.84 11.87
N ASP A 765 18.53 26.48 12.68
CA ASP A 765 19.94 26.13 12.82
C ASP A 765 20.17 25.03 13.87
N PHE A 766 20.47 23.82 13.41
CA PHE A 766 20.87 22.68 14.24
C PHE A 766 22.39 22.47 14.32
N SER A 767 23.21 23.44 13.89
CA SER A 767 24.69 23.31 13.86
C SER A 767 25.33 22.93 15.21
N LYS A 768 24.70 23.30 16.33
CA LYS A 768 25.16 22.94 17.69
C LYS A 768 24.89 21.48 18.09
N HIS A 769 24.24 20.73 17.22
CA HIS A 769 23.76 19.37 17.49
C HIS A 769 24.34 18.33 16.52
N ILE A 770 25.51 18.63 15.93
CA ILE A 770 26.29 17.66 15.15
C ILE A 770 26.53 16.40 15.98
N GLY A 771 26.28 15.22 15.40
CA GLY A 771 26.40 13.93 16.09
C GLY A 771 25.19 13.56 16.94
N THR A 772 24.05 14.24 16.76
CA THR A 772 22.76 13.84 17.34
C THR A 772 22.44 12.36 17.10
N GLN A 773 21.84 11.70 18.10
CA GLN A 773 21.32 10.33 17.98
C GLN A 773 19.78 10.31 17.82
N ASN A 774 19.17 11.48 17.65
CA ASN A 774 17.74 11.62 17.48
C ASN A 774 17.31 11.16 16.08
N THR A 775 16.26 10.36 16.01
CA THR A 775 15.71 9.78 14.78
C THR A 775 14.33 10.33 14.43
N LYS A 776 13.80 11.29 15.19
CA LYS A 776 12.47 11.87 14.97
C LYS A 776 12.55 13.37 14.88
N LEU A 777 11.83 13.96 13.93
CA LEU A 777 11.60 15.40 13.82
C LEU A 777 10.13 15.68 14.09
N VAL A 778 9.81 16.59 15.02
CA VAL A 778 8.46 17.09 15.23
C VAL A 778 8.42 18.59 15.01
N ILE A 779 7.49 19.03 14.16
CA ILE A 779 7.23 20.43 13.85
C ILE A 779 5.90 20.81 14.49
N PHE A 780 5.96 21.50 15.62
CA PHE A 780 4.79 21.99 16.33
C PHE A 780 4.35 23.33 15.73
N VAL A 781 3.10 23.38 15.29
CA VAL A 781 2.50 24.56 14.67
C VAL A 781 1.71 25.29 15.74
N ASN A 782 1.81 26.62 15.80
CA ASN A 782 1.09 27.44 16.78
C ASN A 782 1.31 26.98 18.23
N VAL A 783 2.54 26.59 18.55
CA VAL A 783 2.90 25.94 19.81
C VAL A 783 2.60 26.82 21.03
N LEU A 784 2.28 26.18 22.16
CA LEU A 784 1.86 26.79 23.43
C LEU A 784 0.49 27.47 23.39
N SER A 785 -0.25 27.34 22.29
CA SER A 785 -1.58 27.94 22.12
C SER A 785 -2.66 26.90 21.92
N ALA A 786 -3.72 26.97 22.72
CA ALA A 786 -4.94 26.16 22.54
C ALA A 786 -5.93 26.79 21.54
N THR A 787 -5.65 28.02 21.05
CA THR A 787 -6.54 28.79 20.17
C THR A 787 -6.31 28.44 18.69
N GLY A 788 -6.15 27.15 18.36
CA GLY A 788 -5.91 26.67 17.00
C GLY A 788 -7.06 26.98 16.01
N GLY A 789 -7.19 26.18 14.96
CA GLY A 789 -8.23 26.32 13.94
C GLY A 789 -7.78 27.02 12.65
N GLY A 790 -6.47 27.23 12.48
CA GLY A 790 -5.87 27.69 11.24
C GLY A 790 -5.66 26.58 10.22
N THR A 791 -5.74 26.89 8.94
CA THR A 791 -5.21 26.03 7.87
C THR A 791 -3.90 26.61 7.39
N TYR A 792 -2.83 25.84 7.55
CA TYR A 792 -1.48 26.15 7.08
C TYR A 792 -1.17 25.28 5.87
N TYR A 793 -0.44 25.80 4.90
CA TYR A 793 0.09 24.98 3.81
C TYR A 793 1.61 24.89 3.99
N ILE A 794 2.12 23.69 4.18
CA ILE A 794 3.52 23.42 4.47
C ILE A 794 4.13 22.72 3.26
N ASP A 795 5.37 23.08 2.94
CA ASP A 795 6.05 22.55 1.78
C ASP A 795 7.59 22.62 1.90
N ASN A 796 8.29 21.92 1.01
CA ASN A 796 9.74 21.98 0.83
C ASN A 796 10.53 21.71 2.13
N ILE A 797 10.13 20.70 2.91
CA ILE A 797 10.81 20.33 4.16
C ILE A 797 12.11 19.60 3.83
N ARG A 798 13.25 20.16 4.22
CA ARG A 798 14.56 19.60 3.89
C ARG A 798 15.66 20.00 4.87
N TRP A 799 16.68 19.15 4.97
CA TRP A 799 17.98 19.52 5.51
C TRP A 799 18.76 20.28 4.43
N ALA A 800 18.97 21.57 4.66
CA ALA A 800 19.81 22.43 3.86
C ALA A 800 21.15 22.66 4.56
N ARG A 801 22.15 23.04 3.77
CA ARG A 801 23.42 23.51 4.32
C ARG A 801 23.35 25.01 4.61
N ALA A 802 24.13 25.46 5.58
CA ALA A 802 24.34 26.89 5.81
C ALA A 802 24.96 27.55 4.56
N GLY A 803 24.88 28.89 4.48
CA GLY A 803 25.58 29.64 3.44
C GLY A 803 27.08 29.34 3.45
N TYR A 804 27.72 29.39 2.28
CA TYR A 804 29.17 29.15 2.20
C TYR A 804 29.91 30.31 2.88
N ASN A 805 30.58 30.08 4.02
CA ASN A 805 31.39 31.06 4.75
C ASN A 805 32.82 30.57 5.07
N GLY A 806 33.35 29.71 4.19
CA GLY A 806 34.62 29.00 4.37
C GLY A 806 34.92 28.16 3.14
N CYS A 807 34.91 26.84 3.26
CA CYS A 807 35.12 25.96 2.10
C CYS A 807 33.95 26.03 1.10
N ILE A 808 34.25 26.35 -0.16
CA ILE A 808 33.33 26.25 -1.30
C ILE A 808 33.53 24.92 -2.02
N ALA A 809 34.78 24.57 -2.37
CA ALA A 809 35.10 23.28 -2.99
C ALA A 809 36.55 22.83 -2.72
N ASP A 810 36.73 21.53 -2.46
CA ASP A 810 38.04 20.84 -2.38
C ASP A 810 38.12 19.54 -3.19
N TYR A 811 37.00 19.07 -3.73
CA TYR A 811 36.92 17.87 -4.55
C TYR A 811 37.29 16.55 -3.86
N GLU A 812 37.46 16.52 -2.53
CA GLU A 812 37.87 15.34 -1.77
C GLU A 812 36.68 14.50 -1.30
N LYS A 813 35.52 15.11 -1.08
CA LYS A 813 34.27 14.44 -0.69
C LYS A 813 33.08 14.96 -1.50
N PRO A 814 32.04 14.15 -1.72
CA PRO A 814 30.83 14.60 -2.42
C PRO A 814 30.24 15.89 -1.85
N GLN A 815 30.25 16.06 -0.52
CA GLN A 815 29.67 17.21 0.18
C GLN A 815 30.49 18.50 0.04
N THR A 816 31.75 18.40 -0.38
CA THR A 816 32.68 19.52 -0.59
C THR A 816 33.14 19.60 -2.06
N SER A 817 32.40 18.95 -2.96
CA SER A 817 32.67 18.94 -4.40
C SER A 817 31.55 19.65 -5.16
N ILE A 818 31.92 20.61 -6.01
CA ILE A 818 30.99 21.16 -7.00
C ILE A 818 31.10 20.32 -8.28
N THR A 819 30.06 19.56 -8.59
CA THR A 819 30.06 18.63 -9.74
C THR A 819 29.29 19.15 -10.96
N ASN A 820 28.51 20.22 -10.79
CA ASN A 820 27.56 20.72 -11.79
C ASN A 820 28.06 21.93 -12.59
N PHE A 821 29.37 22.09 -12.76
CA PHE A 821 29.92 23.13 -13.62
C PHE A 821 29.52 22.93 -15.08
N ARG A 822 29.05 23.99 -15.73
CA ARG A 822 28.64 24.01 -17.14
C ARG A 822 29.50 25.00 -17.92
N TYR A 823 30.10 24.52 -18.99
CA TYR A 823 30.87 25.36 -19.91
C TYR A 823 29.96 26.34 -20.67
N PHE A 824 30.51 27.50 -21.00
CA PHE A 824 29.90 28.46 -21.93
C PHE A 824 30.97 29.17 -22.75
N ALA A 825 30.59 29.58 -23.95
CA ALA A 825 31.45 30.22 -24.93
C ALA A 825 32.75 29.44 -25.24
N ASN A 826 32.74 28.12 -25.02
CA ASN A 826 33.93 27.25 -25.11
C ASN A 826 34.02 26.49 -26.43
N GLY A 827 33.50 27.09 -27.51
CA GLY A 827 33.66 26.62 -28.89
C GLY A 827 33.20 25.17 -29.11
N SER A 828 34.03 24.42 -29.84
CA SER A 828 33.78 23.03 -30.23
C SER A 828 33.52 22.07 -29.05
N LEU A 829 34.14 22.27 -27.90
CA LEU A 829 33.93 21.41 -26.72
C LEU A 829 32.53 21.58 -26.11
N GLU A 830 31.99 22.78 -26.10
CA GLU A 830 30.61 23.03 -25.66
C GLU A 830 29.60 22.40 -26.63
N GLN A 831 29.80 22.55 -27.94
CA GLN A 831 28.91 21.99 -28.98
C GLN A 831 28.84 20.47 -28.97
N THR A 832 29.91 19.81 -28.51
CA THR A 832 30.00 18.34 -28.37
C THR A 832 29.56 17.83 -27.01
N GLY A 833 29.18 18.72 -26.09
CA GLY A 833 28.66 18.37 -24.77
C GLY A 833 29.72 17.95 -23.76
N TYR A 834 30.96 18.43 -23.88
CA TYR A 834 32.03 18.15 -22.91
C TYR A 834 31.62 18.59 -21.49
N GLN A 835 31.83 17.72 -20.50
CA GLN A 835 31.41 17.91 -19.10
C GLN A 835 32.59 18.25 -18.19
N PHE A 836 32.31 18.90 -17.07
CA PHE A 836 33.31 19.13 -16.02
C PHE A 836 33.79 17.81 -15.42
N GLU A 837 35.09 17.73 -15.11
CA GLU A 837 35.73 16.54 -14.58
C GLU A 837 36.45 16.86 -13.26
N ILE A 838 36.20 16.02 -12.25
CA ILE A 838 37.06 15.91 -11.08
C ILE A 838 38.08 14.80 -11.38
N VAL A 839 39.36 15.13 -11.34
CA VAL A 839 40.45 14.22 -11.75
C VAL A 839 41.46 14.03 -10.63
N ASP A 840 42.32 13.01 -10.75
CA ASP A 840 43.48 12.89 -9.85
C ASP A 840 44.35 14.13 -9.96
N ASN A 841 44.82 14.64 -8.82
CA ASN A 841 45.72 15.78 -8.78
C ASN A 841 46.98 15.47 -9.61
N PRO A 842 47.24 16.18 -10.73
CA PRO A 842 48.37 15.87 -11.62
C PRO A 842 49.72 16.27 -11.01
N ASN A 843 49.73 17.04 -9.92
CA ASN A 843 50.93 17.47 -9.21
C ASN A 843 50.64 17.56 -7.69
N PRO A 844 50.52 16.43 -6.97
CA PRO A 844 50.18 16.41 -5.54
C PRO A 844 51.41 16.75 -4.69
N SER A 845 51.94 17.96 -4.85
CA SER A 845 53.14 18.44 -4.15
C SER A 845 53.08 19.94 -3.85
N GLY A 846 53.98 20.41 -2.98
CA GLY A 846 54.06 21.83 -2.62
C GLY A 846 52.85 22.28 -1.80
N ILE A 847 52.15 23.32 -2.24
CA ILE A 847 51.02 23.90 -1.50
C ILE A 847 49.70 23.15 -1.70
N ASN A 848 49.63 22.26 -2.69
CA ASN A 848 48.45 21.42 -2.93
C ASN A 848 48.84 19.93 -2.92
N THR A 849 48.48 19.25 -1.84
CA THR A 849 48.70 17.81 -1.64
C THR A 849 47.40 17.01 -1.70
N SER A 850 46.33 17.60 -2.22
CA SER A 850 45.02 16.96 -2.40
C SER A 850 45.11 15.77 -3.34
N SER A 851 44.15 14.84 -3.23
CA SER A 851 44.08 13.68 -4.10
C SER A 851 43.33 13.98 -5.40
N LYS A 852 42.36 14.89 -5.35
CA LYS A 852 41.48 15.26 -6.45
C LYS A 852 41.47 16.77 -6.67
N VAL A 853 41.25 17.18 -7.92
CA VAL A 853 41.17 18.59 -8.32
C VAL A 853 40.13 18.78 -9.42
N GLY A 854 39.61 20.00 -9.54
CA GLY A 854 38.78 20.39 -10.68
C GLY A 854 39.61 20.62 -11.93
N LYS A 855 39.14 20.11 -13.08
CA LYS A 855 39.79 20.29 -14.38
C LYS A 855 38.96 21.21 -15.30
N PHE A 856 39.63 22.19 -15.89
CA PHE A 856 39.09 23.05 -16.93
C PHE A 856 39.84 22.83 -18.24
N VAL A 857 39.11 22.68 -19.35
CA VAL A 857 39.69 22.60 -20.70
C VAL A 857 39.16 23.75 -21.55
N LYS A 858 40.03 24.72 -21.86
CA LYS A 858 39.73 25.79 -22.81
C LYS A 858 39.89 25.26 -24.23
N ALA A 859 38.85 25.34 -25.06
CA ALA A 859 38.93 24.87 -26.43
C ALA A 859 39.86 25.76 -27.29
N GLY A 860 40.51 25.17 -28.28
CA GLY A 860 41.37 25.90 -29.23
C GLY A 860 40.65 26.98 -30.04
N ASP A 861 39.32 26.89 -30.12
CA ASP A 861 38.41 27.84 -30.77
C ASP A 861 37.50 28.60 -29.78
N ALA A 862 37.81 28.56 -28.48
CA ALA A 862 37.04 29.24 -27.44
C ALA A 862 37.07 30.77 -27.59
N LEU A 863 35.98 31.43 -27.18
CA LEU A 863 35.94 32.90 -27.13
C LEU A 863 36.79 33.44 -25.95
N PRO A 864 37.22 34.71 -25.97
CA PRO A 864 38.06 35.27 -24.91
C PRO A 864 37.42 35.30 -23.51
N PHE A 865 36.10 35.13 -23.44
CA PHE A 865 35.32 35.10 -22.21
C PHE A 865 34.75 33.70 -21.91
N ALA A 866 35.34 32.65 -22.50
CA ALA A 866 34.97 31.27 -22.19
C ALA A 866 35.24 30.95 -20.73
N GLY A 867 34.30 30.25 -20.09
CA GLY A 867 34.39 29.87 -18.70
C GLY A 867 33.42 28.75 -18.36
N MET A 868 33.21 28.54 -17.07
CA MET A 868 32.16 27.65 -16.58
C MET A 868 31.48 28.20 -15.34
N TYR A 869 30.20 27.88 -15.16
CA TYR A 869 29.42 28.29 -13.99
C TYR A 869 28.78 27.09 -13.29
N ALA A 870 28.59 27.21 -11.99
CA ALA A 870 27.86 26.26 -11.16
C ALA A 870 26.82 26.99 -10.30
N ASP A 871 25.64 26.38 -10.18
CA ASP A 871 24.62 26.81 -9.22
C ASP A 871 24.84 26.03 -7.92
N LEU A 872 25.15 26.76 -6.85
CA LEU A 872 25.45 26.28 -5.52
C LEU A 872 24.18 25.91 -4.74
N GLU A 873 24.30 24.94 -3.83
CA GLU A 873 23.17 24.44 -3.02
C GLU A 873 22.67 25.48 -2.00
N ALA A 874 23.55 26.38 -1.57
CA ALA A 874 23.26 27.50 -0.68
C ALA A 874 23.97 28.77 -1.19
N PRO A 875 23.49 29.97 -0.85
CA PRO A 875 24.20 31.18 -1.24
C PRO A 875 25.56 31.28 -0.52
N ILE A 876 26.49 32.02 -1.12
CA ILE A 876 27.69 32.45 -0.41
C ILE A 876 27.30 33.47 0.67
N ASP A 877 27.78 33.26 1.90
CA ASP A 877 27.59 34.16 3.04
C ASP A 877 28.75 35.14 3.11
N TRP A 878 28.45 36.41 2.83
CA TRP A 878 29.42 37.50 2.78
C TRP A 878 29.64 38.20 4.13
N LYS A 879 29.08 37.69 5.22
CA LYS A 879 29.34 38.24 6.56
C LYS A 879 30.78 37.92 6.98
N GLY A 880 31.51 38.94 7.41
CA GLY A 880 32.89 38.79 7.89
C GLY A 880 33.94 38.96 6.79
N VAL A 881 34.83 37.98 6.61
CA VAL A 881 35.99 38.10 5.70
C VAL A 881 35.56 37.82 4.26
N LYS A 882 35.65 38.83 3.39
CA LYS A 882 35.24 38.74 1.97
C LYS A 882 36.42 38.56 1.02
N GLN A 883 37.35 37.69 1.38
CA GLN A 883 38.45 37.30 0.50
C GLN A 883 38.20 35.90 -0.02
N VAL A 884 38.14 35.72 -1.33
CA VAL A 884 38.09 34.38 -1.92
C VAL A 884 39.53 33.97 -2.26
N ARG A 885 39.87 32.70 -2.02
CA ARG A 885 41.16 32.12 -2.39
C ARG A 885 40.94 30.85 -3.19
N ALA A 886 41.82 30.58 -4.15
CA ALA A 886 41.81 29.36 -4.95
C ALA A 886 43.24 28.96 -5.28
N LYS A 887 43.53 27.66 -5.25
CA LYS A 887 44.78 27.12 -5.76
C LYS A 887 44.59 26.80 -7.24
N VAL A 888 45.51 27.25 -8.09
CA VAL A 888 45.47 27.03 -9.53
C VAL A 888 46.78 26.41 -10.03
N LEU A 889 46.67 25.61 -11.08
CA LEU A 889 47.79 25.01 -11.80
C LEU A 889 47.57 25.20 -13.29
N MET A 890 48.40 26.04 -13.90
CA MET A 890 48.36 26.41 -15.32
C MET A 890 49.72 26.13 -15.97
N ASP A 891 49.74 25.77 -17.24
CA ASP A 891 50.95 25.51 -18.04
C ASP A 891 51.51 26.79 -18.72
N HIS A 892 50.91 27.94 -18.45
CA HIS A 892 51.26 29.24 -19.02
C HIS A 892 50.88 30.39 -18.06
N ILE A 893 51.32 31.61 -18.40
CA ILE A 893 50.91 32.85 -17.71
C ILE A 893 49.66 33.42 -18.37
N GLY A 894 48.65 33.69 -17.57
CA GLY A 894 47.35 34.21 -17.97
C GLY A 894 46.62 34.82 -16.77
N ASN A 895 45.37 34.42 -16.55
CA ASN A 895 44.63 34.80 -15.34
C ASN A 895 43.58 33.75 -14.95
N PHE A 896 43.25 33.71 -13.66
CA PHE A 896 42.08 33.02 -13.16
C PHE A 896 41.10 34.09 -12.63
N ALA A 897 39.86 34.05 -13.08
CA ALA A 897 38.84 34.99 -12.61
C ALA A 897 37.73 34.25 -11.87
N VAL A 898 37.32 34.82 -10.74
CA VAL A 898 36.15 34.38 -9.98
C VAL A 898 35.07 35.45 -10.12
N LYS A 899 33.86 35.01 -10.45
CA LYS A 899 32.68 35.86 -10.56
C LYS A 899 31.55 35.29 -9.74
N VAL A 900 30.84 36.18 -9.04
CA VAL A 900 29.57 35.87 -8.38
C VAL A 900 28.47 36.70 -9.02
N GLU A 901 27.37 36.04 -9.35
CA GLU A 901 26.25 36.68 -10.05
C GLU A 901 24.90 36.11 -9.62
N GLY A 902 23.84 36.84 -9.99
CA GLY A 902 22.47 36.47 -9.60
C GLY A 902 22.17 36.73 -8.12
N ASP A 903 22.65 37.86 -7.57
CA ASP A 903 22.26 38.29 -6.23
C ASP A 903 20.73 38.44 -6.15
N ALA A 904 20.11 37.55 -5.37
CA ALA A 904 18.66 37.51 -5.19
C ALA A 904 18.12 38.74 -4.44
N VAL A 905 18.99 39.50 -3.77
CA VAL A 905 18.61 40.63 -2.90
C VAL A 905 18.86 41.97 -3.59
N ASN A 906 20.08 42.21 -4.08
CA ASN A 906 20.46 43.54 -4.60
C ASN A 906 20.67 43.58 -6.11
N GLY A 907 20.57 42.44 -6.83
CA GLY A 907 20.87 42.38 -8.26
C GLY A 907 22.32 42.73 -8.61
N PHE A 908 23.24 42.61 -7.65
CA PHE A 908 24.66 42.85 -7.80
C PHE A 908 25.34 41.69 -8.55
N PHE A 909 26.48 41.98 -9.18
CA PHE A 909 27.43 40.98 -9.67
C PHE A 909 28.84 41.55 -9.54
N LEU A 910 29.83 40.69 -9.35
CA LEU A 910 31.23 41.10 -9.28
C LEU A 910 32.12 40.03 -9.89
N GLU A 911 33.06 40.46 -10.74
CA GLU A 911 34.04 39.64 -11.43
C GLU A 911 35.43 40.19 -11.13
N ILE A 912 36.33 39.32 -10.66
CA ILE A 912 37.69 39.70 -10.29
C ILE A 912 38.69 38.77 -10.98
N PRO A 913 39.38 39.22 -12.04
CA PRO A 913 40.51 38.49 -12.61
C PRO A 913 41.79 38.72 -11.81
N VAL A 914 42.54 37.65 -11.55
CA VAL A 914 43.87 37.71 -10.91
C VAL A 914 44.86 36.94 -11.79
N ALA A 915 45.97 37.58 -12.15
CA ALA A 915 47.01 36.95 -12.95
C ALA A 915 47.78 35.91 -12.12
N ASN A 916 48.04 34.74 -12.71
CA ASN A 916 49.00 33.79 -12.15
C ASN A 916 50.43 34.23 -12.48
N THR A 917 51.37 33.88 -11.61
CA THR A 917 52.81 34.19 -11.76
C THR A 917 53.65 32.94 -11.99
N LYS A 918 53.09 31.75 -11.80
CA LYS A 918 53.77 30.47 -11.95
C LYS A 918 53.26 29.66 -13.14
N ILE A 919 54.17 28.88 -13.72
CA ILE A 919 53.91 27.89 -14.78
C ILE A 919 54.18 26.49 -14.20
N ASN A 920 53.33 25.52 -14.52
CA ASN A 920 53.45 24.10 -14.16
C ASN A 920 53.68 23.82 -12.67
N SER A 921 53.25 24.74 -11.80
CA SER A 921 53.30 24.58 -10.34
C SER A 921 52.11 25.26 -9.69
N TRP A 922 51.66 24.71 -8.55
CA TRP A 922 50.53 25.26 -7.81
C TRP A 922 50.82 26.66 -7.27
N GLU A 923 49.83 27.53 -7.43
CA GLU A 923 49.82 28.90 -6.93
C GLU A 923 48.48 29.18 -6.24
N GLU A 924 48.50 29.85 -5.09
CA GLU A 924 47.28 30.33 -4.43
C GLU A 924 47.02 31.78 -4.85
N LEU A 925 45.86 32.02 -5.46
CA LEU A 925 45.40 33.35 -5.87
C LEU A 925 44.34 33.86 -4.89
N THR A 926 44.34 35.17 -4.64
CA THR A 926 43.42 35.84 -3.70
C THR A 926 42.62 36.93 -4.40
N PHE A 927 41.32 36.95 -4.15
CA PHE A 927 40.32 37.82 -4.77
C PHE A 927 39.62 38.66 -3.68
N ASP A 928 39.59 39.98 -3.86
CA ASP A 928 39.01 40.92 -2.88
C ASP A 928 37.54 41.26 -3.20
N PHE A 929 36.61 40.60 -2.53
CA PHE A 929 35.17 40.83 -2.64
C PHE A 929 34.64 41.79 -1.55
N SER A 930 35.50 42.64 -0.96
CA SER A 930 35.07 43.61 0.08
C SER A 930 33.94 44.55 -0.36
N ALA A 931 33.79 44.78 -1.66
CA ALA A 931 32.70 45.58 -2.25
C ALA A 931 31.33 44.89 -2.24
N VAL A 932 31.25 43.57 -2.02
CA VAL A 932 29.99 42.83 -1.96
C VAL A 932 29.24 43.19 -0.66
N PRO A 933 27.96 43.57 -0.69
CA PRO A 933 27.16 43.80 0.52
C PRO A 933 27.04 42.57 1.44
N ASP A 934 27.00 42.75 2.75
CA ASP A 934 26.88 41.66 3.75
C ASP A 934 25.62 40.81 3.58
N ASN A 935 24.56 41.39 3.01
CA ASN A 935 23.25 40.77 2.82
C ASN A 935 23.03 40.24 1.39
N SER A 936 24.03 40.29 0.51
CA SER A 936 23.91 39.74 -0.84
C SER A 936 23.87 38.22 -0.80
N GLU A 937 23.04 37.61 -1.64
CA GLU A 937 22.87 36.16 -1.71
C GLU A 937 23.17 35.65 -3.13
N PHE A 938 24.38 35.14 -3.34
CA PHE A 938 24.79 34.58 -4.63
C PHE A 938 24.76 33.06 -4.60
N LYS A 939 23.91 32.48 -5.45
CA LYS A 939 23.91 31.04 -5.70
C LYS A 939 24.69 30.64 -6.94
N ARG A 940 25.12 31.58 -7.79
CA ARG A 940 25.92 31.25 -8.97
C ARG A 940 27.37 31.66 -8.78
N LEU A 941 28.25 30.67 -8.93
CA LEU A 941 29.69 30.84 -9.02
C LEU A 941 30.12 30.61 -10.46
N THR A 942 30.79 31.59 -11.04
CA THR A 942 31.35 31.52 -12.40
C THR A 942 32.87 31.65 -12.31
N ILE A 943 33.60 30.77 -12.99
CA ILE A 943 35.06 30.80 -13.03
C ILE A 943 35.57 30.82 -14.46
N PHE A 944 36.71 31.49 -14.66
CA PHE A 944 37.34 31.66 -15.95
C PHE A 944 38.83 31.34 -15.86
N PHE A 945 39.34 30.70 -16.90
CA PHE A 945 40.76 30.67 -17.20
C PHE A 945 41.01 31.53 -18.44
N ASP A 946 41.97 32.44 -18.30
CA ASP A 946 42.44 33.33 -19.34
C ASP A 946 41.33 34.28 -19.84
N LEU A 947 40.65 34.94 -18.89
CA LEU A 947 39.62 35.91 -19.20
C LEU A 947 40.21 37.09 -19.98
N GLY A 948 39.59 37.42 -21.12
CA GLY A 948 40.06 38.43 -22.06
C GLY A 948 41.19 37.98 -22.97
N ILE A 949 41.64 36.73 -22.89
CA ILE A 949 42.73 36.17 -23.71
C ILE A 949 42.16 35.21 -24.75
N ASN A 950 42.54 35.42 -26.02
CA ASN A 950 42.12 34.58 -27.15
C ASN A 950 42.66 33.15 -27.04
N ALA A 951 41.90 32.18 -27.55
CA ALA A 951 42.37 30.81 -27.67
C ALA A 951 43.59 30.68 -28.61
N THR A 952 44.44 29.70 -28.33
CA THR A 952 45.73 29.49 -29.02
C THR A 952 45.63 28.62 -30.27
N GLY A 953 44.43 28.18 -30.65
CA GLY A 953 44.21 27.19 -31.71
C GLY A 953 44.41 25.73 -31.27
N GLN A 954 44.75 25.49 -29.99
CA GLN A 954 44.84 24.16 -29.37
C GLN A 954 44.12 24.18 -28.01
N ASN A 955 43.64 23.01 -27.57
CA ASN A 955 43.00 22.91 -26.26
C ASN A 955 44.04 23.09 -25.15
N VAL A 956 43.73 23.92 -24.16
CA VAL A 956 44.59 24.18 -23.00
C VAL A 956 43.91 23.64 -21.75
N THR A 957 44.64 22.86 -20.95
CA THR A 957 44.11 22.27 -19.71
C THR A 957 44.68 23.00 -18.50
N SER A 958 43.81 23.36 -17.56
CA SER A 958 44.19 23.97 -16.29
C SER A 958 43.43 23.31 -15.15
N TYR A 959 43.97 23.41 -13.93
CA TYR A 959 43.40 22.78 -12.75
C TYR A 959 43.22 23.80 -11.64
N PHE A 960 42.23 23.58 -10.79
CA PHE A 960 41.98 24.40 -9.61
C PHE A 960 41.44 23.55 -8.46
N ASP A 961 41.67 24.04 -7.25
CA ASP A 961 41.35 23.35 -6.02
C ASP A 961 41.27 24.34 -4.84
N ASP A 962 40.80 23.88 -3.68
CA ASP A 962 40.69 24.65 -2.44
C ASP A 962 40.07 26.04 -2.66
N LEU A 963 38.89 26.08 -3.30
CA LEU A 963 38.14 27.32 -3.43
C LEU A 963 37.50 27.65 -2.08
N VAL A 964 37.94 28.73 -1.44
CA VAL A 964 37.58 29.08 -0.05
C VAL A 964 37.32 30.56 0.15
N ILE A 965 36.61 30.90 1.23
CA ILE A 965 36.38 32.26 1.73
C ILE A 965 37.17 32.48 3.03
N GLY A 966 37.82 33.64 3.15
CA GLY A 966 38.67 34.02 4.27
C GLY A 966 39.80 33.03 4.48
N ASN A 967 40.13 32.76 5.75
CA ASN A 967 41.14 31.76 6.14
C ASN A 967 40.59 30.31 6.15
N GLY A 968 39.43 30.06 5.54
CA GLY A 968 38.86 28.72 5.47
C GLY A 968 39.87 27.71 4.90
N ALA A 969 39.97 26.55 5.53
CA ALA A 969 40.59 25.35 4.98
C ALA A 969 39.48 24.33 4.71
N CYS A 970 39.58 23.58 3.63
CA CYS A 970 38.61 22.54 3.32
C CYS A 970 38.83 21.22 4.09
N THR A 971 39.67 21.23 5.13
CA THR A 971 39.86 20.08 6.02
C THR A 971 38.80 20.07 7.12
N SER A 972 37.78 19.20 6.97
CA SER A 972 36.70 18.92 7.95
C SER A 972 36.11 20.17 8.63
N VAL A 973 35.04 20.70 8.05
CA VAL A 973 34.27 21.79 8.63
C VAL A 973 33.63 21.38 9.97
N SER A 974 34.05 22.03 11.05
CA SER A 974 33.12 22.46 12.08
C SER A 974 32.70 23.87 11.69
N VAL A 975 31.41 24.07 11.40
CA VAL A 975 30.89 25.41 11.12
C VAL A 975 30.55 26.02 12.47
N TRP A 976 31.23 27.13 12.79
CA TRP A 976 31.20 27.88 14.05
C TRP A 976 32.23 27.45 15.11
N GLN A 977 33.45 28.00 15.01
CA GLN A 977 34.13 28.45 16.21
C GLN A 977 33.56 29.83 16.54
N PRO A 978 32.90 30.05 17.70
CA PRO A 978 32.91 31.41 18.26
C PRO A 978 34.37 31.82 18.29
N LEU A 979 34.69 33.09 18.05
CA LEU A 979 35.96 33.62 18.56
C LEU A 979 36.09 33.09 20.00
N PRO A 980 37.10 32.28 20.34
CA PRO A 980 37.25 31.80 21.70
C PRO A 980 37.48 33.05 22.53
N LEU A 981 36.42 33.59 23.13
CA LEU A 981 36.52 34.70 24.05
C LEU A 981 37.26 34.13 25.24
N GLU A 982 38.50 34.56 25.44
CA GLU A 982 39.26 34.08 26.59
C GLU A 982 38.51 34.51 27.86
N PRO A 983 38.25 33.57 28.80
CA PRO A 983 37.57 33.92 30.02
C PRO A 983 38.46 34.86 30.82
N MET A 984 37.99 36.10 30.97
CA MET A 984 38.65 37.08 31.82
C MET A 984 38.43 36.68 33.28
N LYS A 985 39.49 36.76 34.09
CA LYS A 985 39.38 36.57 35.54
C LYS A 985 38.94 37.87 36.18
N VAL A 986 37.91 37.80 37.01
CA VAL A 986 37.42 38.95 37.77
C VAL A 986 37.47 38.70 39.28
N SER A 987 37.99 39.66 40.04
CA SER A 987 38.12 39.54 41.50
C SER A 987 38.13 40.91 42.20
N PRO A 988 37.49 41.05 43.38
CA PRO A 988 36.57 40.10 44.00
C PRO A 988 35.25 40.00 43.21
N ASN A 989 34.60 38.84 43.27
CA ASN A 989 33.27 38.63 42.71
C ASN A 989 32.45 37.79 43.71
N PRO A 990 31.45 38.36 44.42
CA PRO A 990 30.88 39.69 44.24
C PRO A 990 31.80 40.88 44.61
N THR A 991 31.52 42.08 44.09
CA THR A 991 32.23 43.34 44.42
C THR A 991 31.26 44.46 44.83
N ASN A 992 31.77 45.44 45.58
CA ASN A 992 31.06 46.67 45.97
C ASN A 992 31.55 47.92 45.23
N GLN A 993 32.82 47.97 44.84
CA GLN A 993 33.45 49.17 44.27
C GLN A 993 34.53 48.81 43.25
N TRP A 994 35.56 48.06 43.64
CA TRP A 994 36.67 47.74 42.73
C TRP A 994 36.54 46.33 42.17
N LEU A 995 36.63 46.20 40.85
CA LEU A 995 36.67 44.92 40.14
C LEU A 995 38.00 44.82 39.38
N ARG A 996 38.89 43.93 39.82
CA ARG A 996 40.08 43.59 39.05
C ARG A 996 39.70 42.67 37.91
N VAL A 997 40.19 42.97 36.71
CA VAL A 997 40.06 42.15 35.51
C VAL A 997 41.45 41.74 35.05
N GLU A 998 41.69 40.44 34.88
CA GLU A 998 42.97 39.81 34.52
C GLU A 998 42.75 38.72 33.46
N ASN A 999 43.83 38.13 32.93
CA ASN A 999 43.80 37.04 31.95
C ASN A 999 43.16 37.41 30.59
N PHE A 1000 43.58 38.54 29.99
CA PHE A 1000 43.20 38.87 28.62
C PHE A 1000 44.38 39.46 27.84
N ASP A 1001 44.50 39.07 26.57
CA ASP A 1001 45.54 39.54 25.66
C ASP A 1001 44.93 40.43 24.57
N ASN A 1002 45.60 41.55 24.23
CA ASN A 1002 45.16 42.51 23.20
C ASN A 1002 43.76 43.15 23.40
N VAL A 1003 43.20 43.16 24.62
CA VAL A 1003 42.00 43.98 24.90
C VAL A 1003 42.43 45.44 25.00
N THR A 1004 41.81 46.29 24.18
CA THR A 1004 41.99 47.75 24.20
C THR A 1004 40.82 48.47 24.86
N ARG A 1005 39.66 47.79 24.97
CA ARG A 1005 38.42 48.34 25.49
C ARG A 1005 37.57 47.27 26.18
N LEU A 1006 37.05 47.56 27.35
CA LEU A 1006 36.07 46.77 28.10
C LEU A 1006 34.70 47.45 28.03
N ALA A 1007 33.64 46.70 27.78
CA ALA A 1007 32.26 47.16 27.91
C ALA A 1007 31.53 46.34 28.98
N ILE A 1008 30.79 47.04 29.85
CA ILE A 1008 29.92 46.42 30.85
C ILE A 1008 28.48 46.50 30.35
N THR A 1009 27.78 45.38 30.37
CA THR A 1009 26.37 45.26 29.96
C THR A 1009 25.55 44.63 31.09
N ASP A 1010 24.31 45.08 31.26
CA ASP A 1010 23.35 44.42 32.15
C ASP A 1010 22.76 43.14 31.51
N LEU A 1011 22.01 42.35 32.26
CA LEU A 1011 21.43 41.08 31.77
C LEU A 1011 20.43 41.22 30.61
N VAL A 1012 19.94 42.45 30.35
CA VAL A 1012 19.05 42.72 29.20
C VAL A 1012 19.84 43.25 27.98
N GLY A 1013 21.18 43.23 28.04
CA GLY A 1013 22.06 43.57 26.93
C GLY A 1013 22.33 45.07 26.77
N ARG A 1014 21.89 45.92 27.70
CA ARG A 1014 22.15 47.35 27.64
C ARG A 1014 23.53 47.65 28.21
N ARG A 1015 24.34 48.39 27.45
CA ARG A 1015 25.67 48.85 27.86
C ARG A 1015 25.56 49.93 28.94
N VAL A 1016 26.17 49.69 30.09
CA VAL A 1016 26.12 50.55 31.28
C VAL A 1016 27.43 51.28 31.56
N ALA A 1017 28.56 50.75 31.06
CA ALA A 1017 29.86 51.41 31.16
C ALA A 1017 30.82 50.93 30.06
N GLU A 1018 31.86 51.71 29.81
CA GLU A 1018 32.93 51.41 28.86
C GLU A 1018 34.26 51.97 29.40
N VAL A 1019 35.32 51.18 29.34
CA VAL A 1019 36.65 51.55 29.85
C VAL A 1019 37.71 51.13 28.85
N ASN A 1020 38.60 52.06 28.48
CA ASN A 1020 39.76 51.73 27.65
C ASN A 1020 40.89 51.17 28.53
N THR A 1021 41.49 50.08 28.11
CA THR A 1021 42.56 49.37 28.84
C THR A 1021 43.93 49.65 28.25
N SER A 1022 44.03 50.41 27.15
CA SER A 1022 45.29 50.75 26.47
C SER A 1022 46.16 49.55 26.06
N GLY A 1023 45.61 48.32 26.04
CA GLY A 1023 46.35 47.09 25.76
C GLY A 1023 46.97 46.41 26.99
N ASP A 1024 46.73 46.90 28.21
CA ASP A 1024 47.26 46.31 29.45
C ASP A 1024 46.65 44.93 29.71
N GLN A 1025 47.46 43.95 30.14
CA GLN A 1025 47.01 42.57 30.48
C GLN A 1025 46.21 42.47 31.79
N ARG A 1026 46.00 43.61 32.47
CA ARG A 1026 45.25 43.75 33.72
C ARG A 1026 44.69 45.16 33.83
N THR A 1027 43.47 45.30 34.37
CA THR A 1027 42.86 46.61 34.69
C THR A 1027 41.98 46.50 35.93
N ASP A 1028 42.01 47.52 36.80
CA ASP A 1028 41.11 47.65 37.94
C ASP A 1028 39.97 48.64 37.57
N LEU A 1029 38.71 48.18 37.64
CA LEU A 1029 37.52 48.96 37.29
C LEU A 1029 36.80 49.46 38.55
N ASP A 1030 36.42 50.75 38.59
CA ASP A 1030 35.48 51.27 39.59
C ASP A 1030 34.04 51.06 39.10
N VAL A 1031 33.34 50.14 39.76
CA VAL A 1031 31.94 49.76 39.50
C VAL A 1031 30.99 50.29 40.58
N SER A 1032 31.41 51.22 41.44
CA SER A 1032 30.58 51.80 42.51
C SER A 1032 29.28 52.42 42.02
N GLN A 1033 29.27 52.95 40.80
CA GLN A 1033 28.13 53.63 40.19
C GLN A 1033 27.09 52.67 39.59
N LEU A 1034 27.42 51.37 39.49
CA LEU A 1034 26.49 50.37 38.96
C LEU A 1034 25.47 49.97 40.05
N PRO A 1035 24.16 49.89 39.73
CA PRO A 1035 23.17 49.29 40.62
C PRO A 1035 23.52 47.84 41.00
N ALA A 1036 23.01 47.36 42.13
CA ALA A 1036 23.13 45.96 42.52
C ALA A 1036 22.54 45.05 41.42
N GLY A 1037 23.29 44.03 41.00
CA GLY A 1037 22.89 43.19 39.87
C GLY A 1037 24.03 42.35 39.29
N ILE A 1038 23.68 41.55 38.29
CA ILE A 1038 24.62 40.72 37.52
C ILE A 1038 24.95 41.46 36.22
N TYR A 1039 26.24 41.54 35.90
CA TYR A 1039 26.73 42.22 34.71
C TYR A 1039 27.62 41.29 33.89
N VAL A 1040 27.61 41.50 32.56
CA VAL A 1040 28.51 40.87 31.61
C VAL A 1040 29.56 41.89 31.18
N LEU A 1041 30.83 41.52 31.32
CA LEU A 1041 31.98 42.30 30.90
C LEU A 1041 32.54 41.71 29.60
N THR A 1042 32.64 42.51 28.54
CA THR A 1042 33.16 42.08 27.23
C THR A 1042 34.40 42.92 26.86
N GLY A 1043 35.51 42.26 26.54
CA GLY A 1043 36.73 42.90 26.07
C GLY A 1043 36.81 42.92 24.54
N PHE A 1044 37.24 44.04 23.96
CA PHE A 1044 37.38 44.29 22.54
C PHE A 1044 38.83 44.66 22.19
N ASN A 1045 39.33 44.16 21.05
CA ASN A 1045 40.63 44.53 20.51
C ASN A 1045 40.58 45.89 19.76
N ALA A 1046 41.73 46.34 19.24
CA ALA A 1046 41.87 47.62 18.53
C ALA A 1046 40.98 47.74 17.27
N TYR A 1047 40.50 46.60 16.74
CA TYR A 1047 39.63 46.52 15.57
C TYR A 1047 38.14 46.43 15.94
N GLY A 1048 37.80 46.52 17.23
CA GLY A 1048 36.42 46.44 17.71
C GLY A 1048 35.83 45.03 17.75
N LEU A 1049 36.65 43.98 17.60
CA LEU A 1049 36.21 42.59 17.72
C LEU A 1049 36.24 42.13 19.18
N PRO A 1050 35.22 41.40 19.68
CA PRO A 1050 35.23 40.88 21.04
C PRO A 1050 36.26 39.74 21.16
N VAL A 1051 37.11 39.81 22.18
CA VAL A 1051 38.22 38.85 22.40
C VAL A 1051 38.28 38.29 23.83
N GLY A 1052 37.47 38.82 24.77
CA GLY A 1052 37.38 38.29 26.13
C GLY A 1052 36.00 38.50 26.77
N VAL A 1053 35.63 37.65 27.73
CA VAL A 1053 34.36 37.77 28.46
C VAL A 1053 34.49 37.39 29.95
N ALA A 1054 33.77 38.09 30.82
CA ALA A 1054 33.56 37.71 32.22
C ALA A 1054 32.16 38.07 32.71
N LYS A 1055 31.75 37.49 33.84
CA LYS A 1055 30.54 37.88 34.57
C LYS A 1055 30.92 38.27 35.98
N PHE A 1056 30.33 39.33 36.50
CA PHE A 1056 30.49 39.71 37.90
C PHE A 1056 29.17 40.14 38.54
N ILE A 1057 29.12 40.02 39.86
CA ILE A 1057 28.00 40.41 40.71
C ILE A 1057 28.39 41.70 41.43
N LYS A 1058 27.60 42.75 41.24
CA LYS A 1058 27.64 43.98 42.04
C LYS A 1058 26.61 43.86 43.16
N ASN A 1059 27.06 43.96 44.40
CA ASN A 1059 26.18 44.00 45.56
C ASN A 1059 25.58 45.38 45.80
#